data_AF-A0ABD5X7Q9-F1
#
_entry.id   AF-A0ABD5X7Q9-F1
#
_cell.length_a   1.000
_cell.length_b   1.000
_cell.length_c   1.000
_cell.angle_alpha   90.00
_cell.angle_beta   90.00
_cell.angle_gamma   90.00
#
_symmetry.space_group_name_H-M   'P 1'
#
loop_
_entity.id
_entity.type
_entity.pdbx_description
1 polymer ?
#
loop_
_entity_poly.entity_id
_entity_poly.type
_entity_poly.pdbx_seq_one_letter_code
_entity_poly.pdbx_strand_id
1 'polypeptide(L)'
;MAELRGEPGDNHPILSEEDFDDLEAKVADDAGSFVEDLAALFKDESPLEDRIERFRTNHSIDLTVISTLLTSSNPNQYVLYDAKSFETLIRYFTGLHSPDLGDLSVGRRYELYRDYCSTIQTDVLSEKLTDATLQDAQEFVSTVTHSTKCRYDFILRYLFRHTSRLEEFEEETSAFLDEIRTLPQAFLRDQLEAYEGRQKIAKIRYDVLDAILDGESVNIDEIAARENANHEKNIMNSWDDYKILAQIYYNYAKDRVEAYIEDLLDYLRNEIGADQLSTHYVTYQGATNIPGTQSWAVLYPSVLGDHKSAYQLYIYFYPNRIEYGIDNGSDVSRKDYDDELFESEDEISIQKVVETYREQLDTFWRWNEELIEEPDSAEYDELPWFETVEKHLQRKKQIVFHGPPGTGKTYGALNFAKWWIDRGLDEKDHFEDAVEDRLRMVTFHPTFSYEDFIEGITAKTRDGDLVYEPKAGVFKQMAEDAAKAYEDADSKADAPRYILIIDEVNRGNIPKIFGETITLIENDKRLGEPNEMRDEMPHSEDQLVVPPNLYIIGTMNTADRSIALVDAAIRRRFRFRHFPPNYEVLYDQLGFDGEQDVKTRASAEEGENLGALSILALRAINERIRDSGNLGKGKQVGHSYLIGGTTDERLVESWKNEVLPLLDEYYFGDMERLKQHIFDGEGETLFNWKEQRIADFDSNGLRAALSELVGEEGEVE
;
A
#
# COMPACT_ATOMS: atom_id res chain seq x y z
N MET A 1 34.83 -34.20 -19.26
CA MET A 1 33.65 -34.95 -19.73
C MET A 1 33.32 -36.13 -18.82
N ALA A 2 34.12 -37.20 -18.76
CA ALA A 2 33.83 -38.33 -17.86
C ALA A 2 33.75 -37.93 -16.36
N GLU A 3 34.64 -37.04 -15.89
CA GLU A 3 34.60 -36.48 -14.53
C GLU A 3 33.43 -35.50 -14.29
N LEU A 4 32.88 -34.89 -15.35
CA LEU A 4 31.77 -33.92 -15.26
C LEU A 4 30.40 -34.62 -15.20
N ARG A 5 30.32 -35.85 -15.73
CA ARG A 5 29.09 -36.67 -15.82
C ARG A 5 28.75 -37.41 -14.52
N GLY A 6 29.73 -37.58 -13.63
CA GLY A 6 29.64 -38.48 -12.46
C GLY A 6 29.66 -39.97 -12.87
N GLU A 7 30.02 -40.86 -11.94
CA GLU A 7 29.80 -42.30 -12.15
C GLU A 7 28.34 -42.68 -11.90
N PRO A 8 27.81 -43.76 -12.53
CA PRO A 8 26.44 -44.19 -12.30
C PRO A 8 26.21 -44.54 -10.81
N GLY A 9 25.56 -43.65 -10.07
CA GLY A 9 25.32 -43.78 -8.63
C GLY A 9 25.63 -42.53 -7.79
N ASP A 10 26.25 -41.49 -8.37
CA ASP A 10 26.39 -40.19 -7.70
C ASP A 10 25.07 -39.41 -7.71
N ASN A 11 24.64 -38.95 -6.54
CA ASN A 11 23.33 -38.29 -6.35
C ASN A 11 23.28 -36.83 -6.85
N HIS A 12 24.38 -36.26 -7.36
CA HIS A 12 24.43 -34.90 -7.91
C HIS A 12 25.52 -34.79 -9.00
N PRO A 13 25.21 -34.97 -10.29
CA PRO A 13 26.14 -34.62 -11.36
C PRO A 13 26.41 -33.11 -11.36
N ILE A 14 27.64 -32.70 -11.71
CA ILE A 14 28.09 -31.29 -11.68
C ILE A 14 27.44 -30.47 -12.81
N LEU A 15 27.02 -31.14 -13.89
CA LEU A 15 26.21 -30.57 -14.97
C LEU A 15 24.89 -31.31 -15.07
N SER A 16 23.82 -30.63 -15.52
CA SER A 16 22.58 -31.30 -15.89
C SER A 16 22.81 -32.22 -17.10
N GLU A 17 21.97 -33.24 -17.30
CA GLU A 17 22.06 -34.08 -18.50
C GLU A 17 21.89 -33.25 -19.79
N GLU A 18 21.06 -32.21 -19.76
CA GLU A 18 20.84 -31.29 -20.89
C GLU A 18 22.08 -30.46 -21.22
N ASP A 19 22.73 -29.87 -20.22
CA ASP A 19 23.99 -29.11 -20.41
C ASP A 19 25.12 -30.01 -20.90
N PHE A 20 25.14 -31.27 -20.44
CA PHE A 20 26.14 -32.24 -20.86
C PHE A 20 25.93 -32.67 -22.31
N ASP A 21 24.68 -32.93 -22.70
CA ASP A 21 24.31 -33.30 -24.07
C ASP A 21 24.57 -32.15 -25.06
N ASP A 22 24.32 -30.89 -24.68
CA ASP A 22 24.68 -29.73 -25.49
C ASP A 22 26.20 -29.61 -25.62
N LEU A 23 26.95 -29.74 -24.53
CA LEU A 23 28.41 -29.71 -24.56
C LEU A 23 28.99 -30.83 -25.45
N GLU A 24 28.42 -32.05 -25.39
CA GLU A 24 28.80 -33.17 -26.25
C GLU A 24 28.50 -32.88 -27.73
N ALA A 25 27.34 -32.26 -28.02
CA ALA A 25 26.98 -31.83 -29.38
C ALA A 25 27.94 -30.76 -29.92
N LYS A 26 28.34 -29.77 -29.12
CA LYS A 26 29.31 -28.73 -29.51
C LYS A 26 30.70 -29.30 -29.79
N VAL A 27 31.14 -30.26 -28.97
CA VAL A 27 32.42 -30.96 -29.18
C VAL A 27 32.39 -31.80 -30.46
N ALA A 28 31.25 -32.40 -30.78
CA ALA A 28 31.10 -33.23 -31.97
C ALA A 28 31.14 -32.41 -33.29
N ASP A 29 30.74 -31.14 -33.25
CA ASP A 29 30.66 -30.26 -34.43
C ASP A 29 32.06 -29.77 -34.89
N ASP A 30 32.94 -29.36 -33.96
CA ASP A 30 34.35 -29.02 -34.23
C ASP A 30 35.25 -29.28 -33.01
N ALA A 31 35.65 -30.54 -32.82
CA ALA A 31 36.50 -30.96 -31.70
C ALA A 31 37.87 -30.28 -31.69
N GLY A 32 38.40 -29.85 -32.84
CA GLY A 32 39.72 -29.24 -32.94
C GLY A 32 39.72 -27.83 -32.36
N SER A 33 38.83 -26.97 -32.89
CA SER A 33 38.67 -25.60 -32.38
C SER A 33 38.24 -25.60 -30.92
N PHE A 34 37.34 -26.51 -30.53
CA PHE A 34 36.87 -26.60 -29.14
C PHE A 34 37.99 -26.90 -28.14
N VAL A 35 38.90 -27.83 -28.46
CA VAL A 35 40.02 -28.17 -27.57
C VAL A 35 41.03 -27.02 -27.47
N GLU A 36 41.27 -26.30 -28.57
CA GLU A 36 42.14 -25.12 -28.57
C GLU A 36 41.55 -23.99 -27.72
N ASP A 37 40.27 -23.67 -27.91
CA ASP A 37 39.57 -22.64 -27.14
C ASP A 37 39.38 -23.02 -25.67
N LEU A 38 39.16 -24.30 -25.35
CA LEU A 38 39.11 -24.81 -23.98
C LEU A 38 40.49 -24.71 -23.29
N ALA A 39 41.57 -25.03 -24.01
CA ALA A 39 42.92 -24.86 -23.50
C ALA A 39 43.24 -23.37 -23.25
N ALA A 40 42.80 -22.49 -24.15
CA ALA A 40 42.91 -21.04 -23.98
C ALA A 40 42.06 -20.53 -22.80
N LEU A 41 40.85 -21.09 -22.59
CA LEU A 41 40.02 -20.76 -21.44
C LEU A 41 40.74 -21.01 -20.13
N PHE A 42 41.61 -22.02 -20.01
CA PHE A 42 42.34 -22.35 -18.78
C PHE A 42 43.73 -21.71 -18.65
N LYS A 43 44.47 -21.59 -19.76
CA LYS A 43 45.92 -21.35 -19.74
C LYS A 43 46.36 -20.05 -20.39
N ASP A 44 45.46 -19.34 -21.08
CA ASP A 44 45.78 -18.06 -21.70
C ASP A 44 46.07 -16.99 -20.63
N GLU A 45 47.05 -16.12 -20.90
CA GLU A 45 47.46 -15.01 -20.01
C GLU A 45 46.54 -13.78 -20.11
N SER A 46 45.61 -13.77 -21.05
CA SER A 46 44.59 -12.72 -21.21
C SER A 46 43.69 -12.62 -19.97
N PRO A 47 43.05 -11.46 -19.72
CA PRO A 47 42.05 -11.29 -18.66
C PRO A 47 40.99 -12.41 -18.67
N LEU A 48 40.50 -12.78 -17.49
CA LEU A 48 39.54 -13.87 -17.37
C LEU A 48 38.23 -13.56 -18.11
N GLU A 49 37.79 -12.31 -18.07
CA GLU A 49 36.66 -11.81 -18.87
C GLU A 49 36.83 -12.16 -20.36
N ASP A 50 37.97 -11.79 -20.97
CA ASP A 50 38.23 -12.01 -22.39
C ASP A 50 38.27 -13.50 -22.75
N ARG A 51 38.82 -14.31 -21.85
CA ARG A 51 38.87 -15.78 -22.00
C ARG A 51 37.46 -16.38 -22.01
N ILE A 52 36.60 -15.93 -21.09
CA ILE A 52 35.21 -16.39 -20.99
C ILE A 52 34.40 -15.94 -22.20
N GLU A 53 34.49 -14.66 -22.59
CA GLU A 53 33.72 -14.14 -23.73
C GLU A 53 34.11 -14.80 -25.04
N ARG A 54 35.40 -15.05 -25.26
CA ARG A 54 35.87 -15.77 -26.45
C ARG A 54 35.33 -17.20 -26.50
N PHE A 55 35.44 -17.95 -25.39
CA PHE A 55 34.96 -19.33 -25.33
C PHE A 55 33.43 -19.39 -25.49
N ARG A 56 32.70 -18.49 -24.82
CA ARG A 56 31.25 -18.35 -24.91
C ARG A 56 30.81 -18.01 -26.33
N THR A 57 31.46 -17.05 -26.99
CA THR A 57 31.07 -16.60 -28.33
C THR A 57 31.35 -17.67 -29.39
N ASN A 58 32.49 -18.35 -29.29
CA ASN A 58 32.89 -19.36 -30.28
C ASN A 58 32.00 -20.62 -30.23
N HIS A 59 31.48 -20.99 -29.05
CA HIS A 59 30.74 -22.23 -28.87
C HIS A 59 29.27 -22.05 -28.45
N SER A 60 28.85 -20.83 -28.14
CA SER A 60 27.51 -20.52 -27.60
C SER A 60 27.17 -21.32 -26.33
N ILE A 61 28.08 -21.31 -25.35
CA ILE A 61 27.97 -22.07 -24.10
C ILE A 61 27.64 -21.13 -22.94
N ASP A 62 26.68 -21.50 -22.10
CA ASP A 62 26.25 -20.69 -20.96
C ASP A 62 27.29 -20.60 -19.83
N LEU A 63 27.21 -19.51 -19.08
CA LEU A 63 28.17 -19.21 -18.01
C LEU A 63 28.20 -20.28 -16.92
N THR A 64 27.06 -20.93 -16.63
CA THR A 64 26.98 -22.04 -15.68
C THR A 64 27.95 -23.14 -16.08
N VAL A 65 27.93 -23.57 -17.34
CA VAL A 65 28.81 -24.63 -17.86
C VAL A 65 30.27 -24.17 -17.86
N ILE A 66 30.54 -22.92 -18.27
CA ILE A 66 31.90 -22.35 -18.25
C ILE A 66 32.46 -22.30 -16.82
N SER A 67 31.68 -21.86 -15.85
CA SER A 67 32.08 -21.80 -14.44
C SER A 67 32.38 -23.19 -13.88
N THR A 68 31.57 -24.20 -14.22
CA THR A 68 31.83 -25.59 -13.89
C THR A 68 33.16 -26.08 -14.45
N LEU A 69 33.43 -25.83 -15.74
CA LEU A 69 34.71 -26.18 -16.37
C LEU A 69 35.90 -25.52 -15.66
N LEU A 70 35.79 -24.24 -15.32
CA LEU A 70 36.80 -23.48 -14.58
C LEU A 70 37.03 -24.04 -13.17
N THR A 71 35.98 -24.21 -12.37
CA THR A 71 36.06 -24.75 -11.00
C THR A 71 36.58 -26.18 -10.98
N SER A 72 36.15 -27.05 -11.90
CA SER A 72 36.71 -28.41 -12.03
C SER A 72 38.20 -28.40 -12.37
N SER A 73 38.69 -27.40 -13.11
CA SER A 73 40.11 -27.29 -13.45
C SER A 73 40.97 -26.84 -12.27
N ASN A 74 40.47 -25.90 -11.45
CA ASN A 74 41.17 -25.39 -10.27
C ASN A 74 40.18 -24.79 -9.26
N PRO A 75 39.71 -25.57 -8.27
CA PRO A 75 38.71 -25.12 -7.30
C PRO A 75 39.25 -24.06 -6.31
N ASN A 76 40.56 -23.88 -6.24
CA ASN A 76 41.18 -22.85 -5.40
C ASN A 76 41.21 -21.47 -6.09
N GLN A 77 40.92 -21.41 -7.39
CA GLN A 77 41.01 -20.19 -8.20
C GLN A 77 39.66 -19.75 -8.78
N TYR A 78 38.70 -20.66 -8.90
CA TYR A 78 37.44 -20.45 -9.61
C TYR A 78 36.25 -20.95 -8.79
N VAL A 79 35.08 -20.32 -8.97
CA VAL A 79 33.83 -20.59 -8.25
C VAL A 79 32.72 -20.98 -9.22
N LEU A 80 31.73 -21.76 -8.78
CA LEU A 80 30.53 -21.97 -9.61
C LEU A 80 29.75 -20.67 -9.70
N TYR A 81 29.28 -20.27 -10.88
CA TYR A 81 28.56 -19.02 -10.99
C TYR A 81 27.12 -19.16 -10.50
N ASP A 82 26.75 -18.38 -9.50
CA ASP A 82 25.37 -18.29 -9.01
C ASP A 82 24.86 -16.85 -9.23
N ALA A 83 24.14 -16.68 -10.33
CA ALA A 83 23.59 -15.39 -10.73
C ALA A 83 22.69 -14.78 -9.65
N LYS A 84 21.86 -15.59 -9.00
CA LYS A 84 20.90 -15.12 -7.98
C LYS A 84 21.61 -14.66 -6.72
N SER A 85 22.61 -15.42 -6.26
CA SER A 85 23.46 -15.00 -5.14
C SER A 85 24.23 -13.74 -5.47
N PHE A 86 24.79 -13.64 -6.68
CA PHE A 86 25.53 -12.46 -7.10
C PHE A 86 24.64 -11.21 -7.12
N GLU A 87 23.47 -11.28 -7.75
CA GLU A 87 22.49 -10.17 -7.78
C GLU A 87 22.06 -9.76 -6.38
N THR A 88 21.78 -10.73 -5.50
CA THR A 88 21.41 -10.47 -4.10
C THR A 88 22.54 -9.76 -3.35
N LEU A 89 23.79 -10.21 -3.52
CA LEU A 89 24.96 -9.55 -2.92
C LEU A 89 25.13 -8.13 -3.42
N ILE A 90 25.05 -7.91 -4.74
CA ILE A 90 25.19 -6.56 -5.31
C ILE A 90 24.10 -5.64 -4.77
N ARG A 91 22.83 -6.09 -4.76
CA ARG A 91 21.72 -5.32 -4.15
C ARG A 91 22.04 -4.95 -2.71
N TYR A 92 22.61 -5.86 -1.93
CA TYR A 92 22.92 -5.65 -0.52
C TYR A 92 24.14 -4.76 -0.28
N PHE A 93 25.18 -4.84 -1.11
CA PHE A 93 26.32 -3.94 -1.00
C PHE A 93 26.03 -2.54 -1.54
N THR A 94 25.20 -2.42 -2.58
CA THR A 94 24.97 -1.14 -3.26
C THR A 94 23.71 -0.42 -2.80
N GLY A 95 22.72 -1.13 -2.25
CA GLY A 95 21.38 -0.59 -1.99
C GLY A 95 20.50 -0.46 -3.23
N LEU A 96 20.98 -0.87 -4.41
CA LEU A 96 20.22 -0.76 -5.65
C LEU A 96 19.21 -1.91 -5.75
N HIS A 97 17.91 -1.59 -5.82
CA HIS A 97 16.83 -2.58 -6.00
C HIS A 97 16.99 -3.45 -7.24
N SER A 98 17.51 -2.85 -8.32
CA SER A 98 17.88 -3.54 -9.55
C SER A 98 19.21 -2.97 -10.02
N PRO A 99 20.35 -3.55 -9.60
CA PRO A 99 21.64 -3.11 -10.11
C PRO A 99 21.68 -3.38 -11.61
N ASP A 100 21.90 -2.34 -12.42
CA ASP A 100 22.01 -2.50 -13.86
C ASP A 100 23.34 -3.21 -14.20
N LEU A 101 23.27 -4.54 -14.21
CA LEU A 101 24.36 -5.40 -14.66
C LEU A 101 24.32 -5.57 -16.19
N GLY A 102 23.32 -4.98 -16.88
CA GLY A 102 23.07 -5.14 -18.32
C GLY A 102 24.26 -4.73 -19.19
N ASP A 103 24.98 -3.70 -18.77
CA ASP A 103 26.18 -3.19 -19.46
C ASP A 103 27.44 -4.04 -19.21
N LEU A 104 27.41 -4.96 -18.24
CA LEU A 104 28.54 -5.85 -17.96
C LEU A 104 28.47 -7.10 -18.85
N SER A 105 29.61 -7.42 -19.46
CA SER A 105 29.81 -8.69 -20.15
C SER A 105 29.62 -9.88 -19.19
N VAL A 106 29.29 -11.05 -19.74
CA VAL A 106 29.10 -12.29 -18.97
C VAL A 106 30.42 -12.66 -18.28
N GLY A 107 31.55 -12.52 -18.99
CA GLY A 107 32.88 -12.71 -18.42
C GLY A 107 33.16 -11.76 -17.25
N ARG A 108 32.75 -10.49 -17.35
CA ARG A 108 32.95 -9.51 -16.28
C ARG A 108 32.12 -9.82 -15.04
N ARG A 109 30.86 -10.25 -15.22
CA ARG A 109 29.99 -10.67 -14.11
C ARG A 109 30.58 -11.83 -13.34
N TYR A 110 31.15 -12.82 -14.05
CA TYR A 110 31.82 -13.95 -13.42
C TYR A 110 33.04 -13.53 -12.62
N GLU A 111 33.90 -12.69 -13.21
CA GLU A 111 35.11 -12.20 -12.56
C GLU A 111 34.79 -11.43 -11.28
N LEU A 112 33.79 -10.55 -11.32
CA LEU A 112 33.32 -9.82 -10.14
C LEU A 112 32.81 -10.78 -9.06
N TYR A 113 31.97 -11.76 -9.41
CA TYR A 113 31.48 -12.74 -8.44
C TYR A 113 32.61 -13.54 -7.78
N ARG A 114 33.60 -13.99 -8.56
CA ARG A 114 34.81 -14.64 -8.05
C ARG A 114 35.58 -13.73 -7.10
N ASP A 115 35.77 -12.46 -7.48
CA ASP A 115 36.51 -11.49 -6.67
C ASP A 115 35.82 -11.25 -5.33
N TYR A 116 34.47 -11.15 -5.32
CA TYR A 116 33.71 -11.09 -4.07
C TYR A 116 33.93 -12.32 -3.19
N CYS A 117 33.86 -13.53 -3.75
CA CYS A 117 34.16 -14.74 -2.99
C CYS A 117 35.60 -14.74 -2.46
N SER A 118 36.57 -14.25 -3.23
CA SER A 118 37.97 -14.17 -2.79
C SER A 118 38.18 -13.14 -1.67
N THR A 119 37.50 -12.00 -1.73
CA THR A 119 37.47 -11.01 -0.64
C THR A 119 36.84 -11.61 0.61
N ILE A 120 35.70 -12.29 0.50
CA ILE A 120 35.05 -12.95 1.65
C ILE A 120 35.96 -14.03 2.26
N GLN A 121 36.62 -14.83 1.41
CA GLN A 121 37.59 -15.82 1.87
C GLN A 121 38.70 -15.16 2.69
N THR A 122 39.30 -14.10 2.15
CA THR A 122 40.52 -13.49 2.71
C THR A 122 40.22 -12.61 3.91
N ASP A 123 39.14 -11.83 3.87
CA ASP A 123 38.89 -10.76 4.84
C ASP A 123 37.85 -11.16 5.89
N VAL A 124 37.02 -12.17 5.62
CA VAL A 124 35.93 -12.58 6.53
C VAL A 124 36.17 -13.97 7.09
N LEU A 125 36.33 -14.97 6.23
CA LEU A 125 36.42 -16.36 6.67
C LEU A 125 37.77 -16.72 7.27
N SER A 126 38.86 -16.13 6.79
CA SER A 126 40.21 -16.41 7.31
C SER A 126 40.38 -16.08 8.81
N GLU A 127 39.56 -15.16 9.34
CA GLU A 127 39.55 -14.83 10.76
C GLU A 127 38.86 -15.89 11.64
N LYS A 128 37.97 -16.70 11.04
CA LYS A 128 37.10 -17.65 11.74
C LYS A 128 37.44 -19.12 11.43
N LEU A 129 38.00 -19.38 10.26
CA LEU A 129 38.32 -20.70 9.74
C LEU A 129 39.82 -20.77 9.42
N THR A 130 40.51 -21.73 10.04
CA THR A 130 41.88 -22.06 9.66
C THR A 130 41.85 -22.67 8.26
N ASP A 131 42.60 -22.09 7.32
CA ASP A 131 42.70 -22.53 5.91
C ASP A 131 41.40 -22.37 5.08
N ALA A 132 40.65 -21.27 5.28
CA ALA A 132 39.47 -20.94 4.48
C ALA A 132 39.75 -21.02 2.96
N THR A 133 38.92 -21.77 2.24
CA THR A 133 39.00 -21.95 0.79
C THR A 133 38.04 -21.04 0.03
N LEU A 134 38.26 -20.89 -1.28
CA LEU A 134 37.35 -20.14 -2.14
C LEU A 134 35.97 -20.82 -2.25
N GLN A 135 35.92 -22.14 -2.08
CA GLN A 135 34.66 -22.91 -2.01
C GLN A 135 33.89 -22.62 -0.72
N ASP A 136 34.59 -22.52 0.42
CA ASP A 136 33.95 -22.13 1.69
C ASP A 136 33.31 -20.73 1.58
N ALA A 137 33.98 -19.80 0.89
CA ALA A 137 33.43 -18.46 0.64
C ALA A 137 32.21 -18.49 -0.28
N GLN A 138 32.23 -19.33 -1.31
CA GLN A 138 31.06 -19.56 -2.16
C GLN A 138 29.89 -20.16 -1.37
N GLU A 139 30.13 -21.16 -0.54
CA GLU A 139 29.10 -21.80 0.28
C GLU A 139 28.53 -20.81 1.31
N PHE A 140 29.39 -19.99 1.92
CA PHE A 140 28.98 -18.89 2.78
C PHE A 140 28.05 -17.91 2.06
N VAL A 141 28.45 -17.45 0.87
CA VAL A 141 27.63 -16.55 0.04
C VAL A 141 26.27 -17.20 -0.25
N SER A 142 26.26 -18.42 -0.75
CA SER A 142 25.03 -19.15 -1.07
C SER A 142 24.13 -19.31 0.16
N THR A 143 24.72 -19.63 1.32
CA THR A 143 23.98 -19.77 2.58
C THR A 143 23.34 -18.45 2.99
N VAL A 144 24.08 -17.33 2.95
CA VAL A 144 23.57 -16.00 3.35
C VAL A 144 22.49 -15.49 2.40
N THR A 145 22.56 -15.81 1.11
CA THR A 145 21.60 -15.35 0.10
C THR A 145 20.35 -16.23 -0.01
N HIS A 146 20.47 -17.55 0.20
CA HIS A 146 19.37 -18.50 0.06
C HIS A 146 18.64 -18.81 1.37
N SER A 147 19.33 -18.77 2.52
CA SER A 147 18.69 -18.99 3.81
C SER A 147 17.96 -17.74 4.26
N THR A 148 16.63 -17.79 4.23
CA THR A 148 15.74 -16.75 4.78
C THR A 148 16.19 -16.31 6.17
N LYS A 149 16.45 -17.26 7.07
CA LYS A 149 16.89 -16.95 8.44
C LYS A 149 18.20 -16.17 8.44
N CYS A 150 19.24 -16.67 7.77
CA CYS A 150 20.56 -16.04 7.78
C CYS A 150 20.51 -14.64 7.15
N ARG A 151 19.73 -14.50 6.07
CA ARG A 151 19.54 -13.25 5.33
C ARG A 151 18.94 -12.14 6.20
N TYR A 152 17.83 -12.42 6.89
CA TYR A 152 17.16 -11.40 7.70
C TYR A 152 17.80 -11.23 9.09
N ASP A 153 18.42 -12.27 9.67
CA ASP A 153 19.29 -12.11 10.84
C ASP A 153 20.46 -11.16 10.51
N PHE A 154 21.05 -11.29 9.32
CA PHE A 154 22.10 -10.39 8.84
C PHE A 154 21.59 -8.95 8.70
N ILE A 155 20.42 -8.73 8.09
CA ILE A 155 19.81 -7.39 7.97
C ILE A 155 19.60 -6.76 9.35
N LEU A 156 18.97 -7.48 10.28
CA LEU A 156 18.71 -6.97 11.62
C LEU A 156 20.00 -6.61 12.36
N ARG A 157 21.02 -7.48 12.28
CA ARG A 157 22.35 -7.22 12.86
C ARG A 157 23.06 -6.04 12.22
N TYR A 158 22.92 -5.88 10.90
CA TYR A 158 23.49 -4.74 10.18
C TYR A 158 22.84 -3.43 10.66
N LEU A 159 21.50 -3.37 10.73
CA LEU A 159 20.79 -2.18 11.17
C LEU A 159 21.11 -1.83 12.63
N PHE A 160 21.20 -2.84 13.51
CA PHE A 160 21.66 -2.67 14.89
C PHE A 160 23.08 -2.11 14.96
N ARG A 161 24.05 -2.70 14.26
CA ARG A 161 25.42 -2.18 14.23
C ARG A 161 25.50 -0.79 13.62
N HIS A 162 24.68 -0.52 12.61
CA HIS A 162 24.65 0.79 11.96
C HIS A 162 24.20 1.87 12.95
N THR A 163 23.12 1.65 13.71
CA THR A 163 22.65 2.60 14.72
C THR A 163 23.66 2.78 15.86
N SER A 164 24.33 1.71 16.32
CA SER A 164 25.43 1.82 17.31
C SER A 164 26.59 2.68 16.81
N ARG A 165 26.99 2.52 15.54
CA ARG A 165 28.07 3.33 14.93
C ARG A 165 27.66 4.78 14.78
N LEU A 166 26.40 5.07 14.44
CA LEU A 166 25.91 6.44 14.37
C LEU A 166 25.95 7.14 15.74
N GLU A 167 25.68 6.42 16.84
CA GLU A 167 25.84 6.94 18.20
C GLU A 167 27.32 7.19 18.55
N GLU A 168 28.22 6.26 18.22
CA GLU A 168 29.67 6.46 18.36
C GLU A 168 30.14 7.72 17.62
N PHE A 169 29.62 7.98 16.42
CA PHE A 169 29.92 9.17 15.64
C PHE A 169 29.34 10.46 16.24
N GLU A 170 28.20 10.37 16.93
CA GLU A 170 27.60 11.50 17.64
C GLU A 170 28.39 11.85 18.90
N GLU A 171 28.95 10.85 19.59
CA GLU A 171 29.76 11.03 20.79
C GLU A 171 31.23 11.40 20.50
N GLU A 172 31.81 10.88 19.41
CA GLU A 172 33.22 11.03 19.07
C GLU A 172 33.45 11.49 17.62
N THR A 173 33.61 12.81 17.42
CA THR A 173 33.93 13.41 16.12
C THR A 173 35.17 12.82 15.45
N SER A 174 36.21 12.41 16.22
CA SER A 174 37.41 11.78 15.66
C SER A 174 37.10 10.45 14.98
N ALA A 175 36.33 9.59 15.65
CA ALA A 175 35.89 8.32 15.09
C ALA A 175 35.07 8.54 13.80
N PHE A 176 34.22 9.57 13.79
CA PHE A 176 33.43 9.87 12.60
C PHE A 176 34.29 10.35 11.42
N LEU A 177 35.25 11.24 11.67
CA LEU A 177 36.19 11.69 10.63
C LEU A 177 37.04 10.54 10.10
N ASP A 178 37.45 9.60 10.95
CA ASP A 178 38.17 8.41 10.54
C ASP A 178 37.31 7.51 9.65
N GLU A 179 36.04 7.30 9.99
CA GLU A 179 35.11 6.57 9.10
C GLU A 179 34.99 7.27 7.74
N ILE A 180 34.80 8.60 7.70
CA ILE A 180 34.68 9.35 6.45
C ILE A 180 35.93 9.18 5.57
N ARG A 181 37.13 9.12 6.18
CA ARG A 181 38.38 8.86 5.45
C ARG A 181 38.44 7.47 4.81
N THR A 182 37.70 6.49 5.32
CA THR A 182 37.63 5.14 4.75
C THR A 182 36.65 5.01 3.58
N LEU A 183 35.78 6.02 3.37
CA LEU A 183 34.80 5.98 2.29
C LEU A 183 35.48 6.04 0.90
N PRO A 184 34.82 5.51 -0.16
CA PRO A 184 35.40 5.51 -1.50
C PRO A 184 35.78 6.92 -1.96
N GLN A 185 37.03 7.08 -2.40
CA GLN A 185 37.58 8.36 -2.88
C GLN A 185 36.73 8.99 -4.00
N ALA A 186 36.18 8.17 -4.90
CA ALA A 186 35.27 8.64 -5.96
C ALA A 186 34.00 9.27 -5.36
N PHE A 187 33.36 8.58 -4.41
CA PHE A 187 32.19 9.10 -3.70
C PHE A 187 32.50 10.41 -2.97
N LEU A 188 33.63 10.52 -2.28
CA LEU A 188 34.01 11.74 -1.57
C LEU A 188 34.21 12.93 -2.53
N ARG A 189 34.75 12.68 -3.73
CA ARG A 189 34.89 13.71 -4.79
C ARG A 189 33.52 14.15 -5.33
N ASP A 190 32.63 13.21 -5.58
CA ASP A 190 31.26 13.53 -6.03
C ASP A 190 30.51 14.37 -4.98
N GLN A 191 30.69 14.03 -3.69
CA GLN A 191 30.14 14.83 -2.58
C GLN A 191 30.77 16.23 -2.51
N LEU A 192 32.10 16.35 -2.68
CA LEU A 192 32.81 17.62 -2.69
C LEU A 192 32.24 18.55 -3.77
N GLU A 193 32.11 18.06 -5.01
CA GLU A 193 31.51 18.80 -6.13
C GLU A 193 30.06 19.21 -5.82
N ALA A 194 29.27 18.30 -5.21
CA ALA A 194 27.90 18.60 -4.82
C ALA A 194 27.79 19.72 -3.78
N TYR A 195 28.82 19.99 -2.98
CA TYR A 195 28.81 21.08 -2.00
C TYR A 195 29.41 22.40 -2.51
N GLU A 196 29.96 22.43 -3.73
CA GLU A 196 30.54 23.63 -4.32
C GLU A 196 29.49 24.75 -4.51
N GLY A 197 29.82 25.97 -4.09
CA GLY A 197 28.97 27.16 -4.30
C GLY A 197 27.66 27.22 -3.49
N ARG A 198 27.46 26.36 -2.48
CA ARG A 198 26.23 26.27 -1.68
C ARG A 198 26.30 27.05 -0.35
N GLN A 199 25.19 27.05 0.39
CA GLN A 199 25.00 27.76 1.67
C GLN A 199 26.06 27.41 2.74
N LYS A 200 26.17 28.20 3.82
CA LYS A 200 27.22 28.11 4.86
C LYS A 200 27.58 26.70 5.35
N ILE A 201 26.60 25.86 5.70
CA ILE A 201 26.86 24.48 6.20
C ILE A 201 27.45 23.58 5.10
N ALA A 202 27.00 23.75 3.85
CA ALA A 202 27.58 23.03 2.73
C ALA A 202 29.04 23.45 2.49
N LYS A 203 29.39 24.71 2.75
CA LYS A 203 30.78 25.17 2.65
C LYS A 203 31.68 24.54 3.72
N ILE A 204 31.19 24.36 4.95
CA ILE A 204 31.92 23.61 5.99
C ILE A 204 32.15 22.16 5.54
N ARG A 205 31.12 21.48 5.01
CA ARG A 205 31.26 20.11 4.46
C ARG A 205 32.28 20.05 3.32
N TYR A 206 32.25 21.02 2.40
CA TYR A 206 33.23 21.15 1.34
C TYR A 206 34.64 21.21 1.91
N ASP A 207 34.90 22.14 2.85
CA ASP A 207 36.24 22.35 3.39
C ASP A 207 36.75 21.14 4.19
N VAL A 208 35.86 20.42 4.87
CA VAL A 208 36.19 19.14 5.52
C VAL A 208 36.59 18.09 4.48
N LEU A 209 35.80 17.92 3.41
CA LEU A 209 36.08 16.94 2.36
C LEU A 209 37.37 17.27 1.59
N ASP A 210 37.61 18.55 1.31
CA ASP A 210 38.83 19.06 0.64
C ASP A 210 40.07 18.68 1.46
N ALA A 211 40.06 18.99 2.77
CA ALA A 211 41.13 18.63 3.68
C ALA A 211 41.33 17.10 3.79
N ILE A 212 40.24 16.31 3.81
CA ILE A 212 40.33 14.84 3.83
C ILE A 212 40.97 14.31 2.54
N LEU A 213 40.56 14.84 1.38
CA LEU A 213 41.07 14.41 0.07
C LEU A 213 42.54 14.79 -0.14
N ASP A 214 42.99 15.89 0.46
CA ASP A 214 44.39 16.35 0.44
C ASP A 214 45.26 15.69 1.54
N GLY A 215 44.67 14.87 2.41
CA GLY A 215 45.38 14.19 3.50
C GLY A 215 45.76 15.12 4.66
N GLU A 216 45.07 16.24 4.82
CA GLU A 216 45.28 17.22 5.87
C GLU A 216 44.51 16.87 7.16
N SER A 217 44.93 17.45 8.29
CA SER A 217 44.19 17.34 9.55
C SER A 217 42.93 18.21 9.50
N VAL A 218 41.79 17.65 9.89
CA VAL A 218 40.51 18.36 9.95
C VAL A 218 40.28 18.90 11.37
N ASN A 219 40.03 20.20 11.48
CA ASN A 219 39.53 20.84 12.70
C ASN A 219 38.22 21.58 12.39
N ILE A 220 37.09 21.00 12.79
CA ILE A 220 35.76 21.51 12.44
C ILE A 220 35.49 22.86 13.10
N ASP A 221 35.93 23.06 14.35
CA ASP A 221 35.80 24.34 15.05
C ASP A 221 36.52 25.48 14.32
N GLU A 222 37.74 25.21 13.83
CA GLU A 222 38.51 26.20 13.05
C GLU A 222 37.86 26.51 11.70
N ILE A 223 37.41 25.48 10.98
CA ILE A 223 36.70 25.63 9.70
C ILE A 223 35.40 26.41 9.91
N ALA A 224 34.60 26.04 10.91
CA ALA A 224 33.34 26.70 11.24
C ALA A 224 33.55 28.14 11.71
N ALA A 225 34.59 28.42 12.51
CA ALA A 225 34.93 29.78 12.93
C ALA A 225 35.31 30.67 11.75
N ARG A 226 36.11 30.15 10.80
CA ARG A 226 36.47 30.84 9.55
C ARG A 226 35.24 31.19 8.74
N GLU A 227 34.33 30.24 8.54
CA GLU A 227 33.11 30.46 7.77
C GLU A 227 32.14 31.42 8.48
N ASN A 228 32.00 31.33 9.80
CA ASN A 228 31.14 32.26 10.56
C ASN A 228 31.60 33.72 10.48
N ALA A 229 32.92 33.97 10.41
CA ALA A 229 33.46 35.32 10.26
C ALA A 229 33.05 35.99 8.94
N ASN A 230 32.68 35.21 7.92
CA ASN A 230 32.28 35.70 6.61
C ASN A 230 30.77 36.08 6.52
N HIS A 231 30.01 36.00 7.61
CA HIS A 231 28.56 36.18 7.56
C HIS A 231 27.90 36.85 8.79
N GLU A 232 26.84 37.65 8.57
CA GLU A 232 26.20 38.53 9.58
C GLU A 232 25.41 37.84 10.72
N LYS A 233 25.01 36.57 10.58
CA LYS A 233 24.22 35.83 11.59
C LYS A 233 24.90 34.51 11.96
N ASN A 234 25.10 34.28 13.26
CA ASN A 234 25.61 33.03 13.81
C ASN A 234 24.46 32.01 13.93
N ILE A 235 24.55 30.93 13.15
CA ILE A 235 23.56 29.83 13.11
C ILE A 235 24.06 28.58 13.85
N MET A 236 25.28 28.59 14.41
CA MET A 236 25.89 27.41 15.07
C MET A 236 25.16 26.97 16.35
N ASN A 237 24.28 27.78 16.91
CA ASN A 237 23.59 27.44 18.15
C ASN A 237 22.68 26.19 18.04
N SER A 238 22.42 25.68 16.82
CA SER A 238 21.60 24.48 16.57
C SER A 238 22.33 23.36 15.79
N TRP A 239 23.61 23.53 15.47
CA TRP A 239 24.39 22.57 14.66
C TRP A 239 25.62 22.11 15.44
N ASP A 240 25.75 20.82 15.64
CA ASP A 240 26.95 20.15 16.17
C ASP A 240 27.71 19.46 15.03
N ASP A 241 28.92 18.99 15.33
CA ASP A 241 29.81 18.32 14.37
C ASP A 241 29.11 17.14 13.69
N TYR A 242 28.39 16.34 14.47
CA TYR A 242 27.63 15.20 13.96
C TYR A 242 26.61 15.66 12.91
N LYS A 243 25.71 16.59 13.21
CA LYS A 243 24.69 17.08 12.26
C LYS A 243 25.29 17.68 10.99
N ILE A 244 26.48 18.28 11.08
CA ILE A 244 27.20 18.79 9.92
C ILE A 244 27.66 17.61 9.05
N LEU A 245 28.35 16.63 9.64
CA LEU A 245 28.99 15.53 8.91
C LEU A 245 28.03 14.40 8.52
N ALA A 246 26.95 14.19 9.28
CA ALA A 246 26.02 13.07 9.13
C ALA A 246 25.37 13.01 7.75
N GLN A 247 25.22 14.15 7.08
CA GLN A 247 24.72 14.17 5.70
C GLN A 247 25.66 13.47 4.71
N ILE A 248 26.98 13.55 4.90
CA ILE A 248 27.97 12.89 4.03
C ILE A 248 27.80 11.37 4.16
N TYR A 249 27.73 10.88 5.40
CA TYR A 249 27.56 9.45 5.67
C TYR A 249 26.16 8.95 5.30
N TYR A 250 25.12 9.78 5.50
CA TYR A 250 23.77 9.49 5.03
C TYR A 250 23.75 9.23 3.52
N ASN A 251 24.33 10.11 2.72
CA ASN A 251 24.37 9.95 1.26
C ASN A 251 25.12 8.68 0.82
N TYR A 252 26.00 8.12 1.65
CA TYR A 252 26.70 6.87 1.38
C TYR A 252 25.87 5.63 1.74
N ALA A 253 25.22 5.62 2.90
CA ALA A 253 24.58 4.44 3.45
C ALA A 253 23.06 4.37 3.22
N LYS A 254 22.42 5.47 2.79
CA LYS A 254 20.96 5.60 2.65
C LYS A 254 20.36 4.46 1.83
N ASP A 255 20.77 4.33 0.57
CA ASP A 255 20.15 3.39 -0.38
C ASP A 255 20.24 1.95 0.14
N ARG A 256 21.34 1.62 0.83
CA ARG A 256 21.53 0.31 1.45
C ARG A 256 20.58 0.09 2.62
N VAL A 257 20.47 1.06 3.51
CA VAL A 257 19.58 0.99 4.68
C VAL A 257 18.11 0.92 4.24
N GLU A 258 17.71 1.71 3.24
CA GLU A 258 16.37 1.66 2.64
C GLU A 258 16.09 0.28 2.04
N ALA A 259 16.99 -0.23 1.20
CA ALA A 259 16.84 -1.55 0.59
C ALA A 259 16.71 -2.66 1.64
N TYR A 260 17.44 -2.59 2.77
CA TYR A 260 17.34 -3.55 3.85
C TYR A 260 16.04 -3.47 4.63
N ILE A 261 15.58 -2.26 4.95
CA ILE A 261 14.30 -2.07 5.64
C ILE A 261 13.14 -2.52 4.76
N GLU A 262 13.15 -2.18 3.47
CA GLU A 262 12.08 -2.59 2.54
C GLU A 262 12.03 -4.10 2.37
N ASP A 263 13.18 -4.75 2.16
CA ASP A 263 13.27 -6.20 2.00
C ASP A 263 12.86 -6.93 3.30
N LEU A 264 13.19 -6.36 4.47
CA LEU A 264 12.73 -6.85 5.77
C LEU A 264 11.20 -6.73 5.93
N LEU A 265 10.62 -5.57 5.61
CA LEU A 265 9.18 -5.34 5.72
C LEU A 265 8.38 -6.23 4.76
N ASP A 266 8.84 -6.36 3.51
CA ASP A 266 8.22 -7.25 2.53
C ASP A 266 8.25 -8.70 3.02
N TYR A 267 9.38 -9.13 3.59
CA TYR A 267 9.48 -10.46 4.19
C TYR A 267 8.54 -10.65 5.38
N LEU A 268 8.57 -9.74 6.36
CA LEU A 268 7.72 -9.82 7.55
C LEU A 268 6.25 -9.86 7.16
N ARG A 269 5.82 -9.00 6.24
CA ARG A 269 4.44 -8.95 5.72
C ARG A 269 4.01 -10.28 5.11
N ASN A 270 4.82 -10.86 4.24
CA ASN A 270 4.52 -12.12 3.57
C ASN A 270 4.54 -13.30 4.55
N GLU A 271 5.53 -13.34 5.45
CA GLU A 271 5.74 -14.46 6.38
C GLU A 271 4.64 -14.55 7.44
N ILE A 272 4.08 -13.42 7.89
CA ILE A 272 2.95 -13.40 8.83
C ILE A 272 1.59 -13.54 8.12
N GLY A 273 1.56 -13.68 6.78
CA GLY A 273 0.33 -13.82 6.00
C GLY A 273 -0.54 -12.57 5.97
N ALA A 274 0.08 -11.38 6.01
CA ALA A 274 -0.60 -10.10 6.11
C ALA A 274 -0.34 -9.18 4.90
N ASP A 275 -0.42 -9.72 3.68
CA ASP A 275 -0.17 -9.03 2.40
C ASP A 275 -1.01 -7.75 2.20
N GLN A 276 -2.13 -7.62 2.92
CA GLN A 276 -3.01 -6.45 2.94
C GLN A 276 -2.42 -5.23 3.67
N LEU A 277 -1.33 -5.40 4.44
CA LEU A 277 -0.70 -4.33 5.20
C LEU A 277 0.18 -3.45 4.30
N SER A 278 0.06 -2.14 4.48
CA SER A 278 0.99 -1.16 3.91
C SER A 278 2.21 -1.00 4.80
N THR A 279 3.29 -0.56 4.18
CA THR A 279 4.57 -0.29 4.83
C THR A 279 4.79 1.21 4.99
N HIS A 280 5.42 1.61 6.08
CA HIS A 280 6.05 2.91 6.22
C HIS A 280 7.34 2.74 7.01
N TYR A 281 8.33 3.56 6.75
CA TYR A 281 9.57 3.53 7.50
C TYR A 281 10.21 4.91 7.49
N VAL A 282 11.01 5.14 8.51
CA VAL A 282 11.92 6.28 8.60
C VAL A 282 13.30 5.69 8.82
N THR A 283 14.22 6.03 7.93
CA THR A 283 15.63 5.66 8.11
C THR A 283 16.21 6.50 9.24
N TYR A 284 17.52 6.74 9.20
CA TYR A 284 18.16 7.67 10.12
C TYR A 284 18.06 9.13 9.64
N GLN A 285 17.23 9.46 8.63
CA GLN A 285 16.90 10.85 8.28
C GLN A 285 15.64 11.31 9.03
N GLY A 286 15.82 12.13 10.08
CA GLY A 286 14.72 12.61 10.90
C GLY A 286 13.80 13.62 10.19
N ALA A 287 12.67 13.94 10.82
CA ALA A 287 11.61 14.82 10.29
C ALA A 287 12.07 16.25 9.91
N THR A 288 13.22 16.69 10.39
CA THR A 288 13.83 18.00 10.07
C THR A 288 14.85 17.94 8.92
N ASN A 289 14.94 16.81 8.21
CA ASN A 289 16.01 16.48 7.25
C ASN A 289 17.42 16.49 7.84
N ILE A 290 17.53 16.33 9.16
CA ILE A 290 18.79 16.17 9.87
C ILE A 290 18.92 14.69 10.22
N PRO A 291 20.00 14.02 9.80
CA PRO A 291 20.19 12.63 10.18
C PRO A 291 20.35 12.48 11.70
N GLY A 292 19.67 11.49 12.28
CA GLY A 292 19.81 11.07 13.67
C GLY A 292 20.44 9.68 13.77
N THR A 293 20.32 9.03 14.92
CA THR A 293 20.96 7.74 15.23
C THR A 293 19.99 6.55 15.25
N GLN A 294 18.71 6.80 14.97
CA GLN A 294 17.63 5.82 15.08
C GLN A 294 16.90 5.65 13.75
N SER A 295 16.37 4.47 13.51
CA SER A 295 15.48 4.18 12.38
C SER A 295 14.35 3.27 12.81
N TRP A 296 13.24 3.28 12.08
CA TRP A 296 12.09 2.44 12.41
C TRP A 296 11.24 2.14 11.19
N ALA A 297 10.49 1.06 11.29
CA ALA A 297 9.70 0.52 10.20
C ALA A 297 8.40 -0.08 10.75
N VAL A 298 7.30 0.06 10.00
CA VAL A 298 5.97 -0.32 10.45
C VAL A 298 5.14 -0.96 9.34
N LEU A 299 4.29 -1.91 9.73
CA LEU A 299 3.21 -2.47 8.94
C LEU A 299 1.88 -1.99 9.52
N TYR A 300 0.98 -1.50 8.66
CA TYR A 300 -0.31 -0.96 9.09
C TYR A 300 -1.43 -1.21 8.07
N PRO A 301 -2.71 -1.28 8.50
CA PRO A 301 -3.82 -1.48 7.59
C PRO A 301 -4.04 -0.23 6.72
N SER A 302 -3.77 -0.35 5.42
CA SER A 302 -3.99 0.73 4.44
C SER A 302 -5.41 1.29 4.44
N VAL A 303 -6.38 0.43 4.83
CA VAL A 303 -7.79 0.79 4.98
C VAL A 303 -8.03 1.89 6.01
N LEU A 304 -7.11 2.15 6.94
CA LEU A 304 -7.20 3.20 7.96
C LEU A 304 -6.59 4.54 7.52
N GLY A 305 -5.98 4.61 6.33
CA GLY A 305 -5.47 5.85 5.72
C GLY A 305 -3.95 5.87 5.67
N ASP A 306 -3.31 6.18 6.79
CA ASP A 306 -1.85 6.17 6.94
C ASP A 306 -1.44 5.46 8.25
N HIS A 307 -0.13 5.29 8.44
CA HIS A 307 0.44 4.67 9.63
C HIS A 307 0.02 5.38 10.93
N LYS A 308 -0.19 6.70 10.89
CA LYS A 308 -0.57 7.51 12.06
C LYS A 308 -1.97 7.20 12.56
N SER A 309 -2.84 6.74 11.68
CA SER A 309 -4.27 6.51 11.94
C SER A 309 -4.58 5.06 12.32
N ALA A 310 -3.57 4.23 12.60
CA ALA A 310 -3.73 2.81 12.88
C ALA A 310 -2.89 2.36 14.07
N TYR A 311 -3.26 1.22 14.68
CA TYR A 311 -2.31 0.42 15.43
C TYR A 311 -1.40 -0.30 14.44
N GLN A 312 -0.11 -0.41 14.77
CA GLN A 312 0.95 -0.77 13.82
C GLN A 312 1.75 -1.95 14.36
N LEU A 313 2.14 -2.90 13.50
CA LEU A 313 3.23 -3.80 13.85
C LEU A 313 4.53 -3.06 13.55
N TYR A 314 5.38 -2.87 14.55
CA TYR A 314 6.54 -2.00 14.46
C TYR A 314 7.84 -2.72 14.74
N ILE A 315 8.93 -2.18 14.20
CA ILE A 315 10.31 -2.48 14.61
C ILE A 315 11.14 -1.18 14.65
N TYR A 316 11.65 -0.81 15.82
CA TYR A 316 12.58 0.31 16.02
C TYR A 316 14.00 -0.22 16.21
N PHE A 317 14.95 0.44 15.56
CA PHE A 317 16.38 0.24 15.71
C PHE A 317 16.95 1.42 16.50
N TYR A 318 17.31 1.15 17.75
CA TYR A 318 18.05 2.06 18.61
C TYR A 318 19.54 1.70 18.60
N PRO A 319 20.43 2.60 19.05
CA PRO A 319 21.86 2.29 19.14
C PRO A 319 22.22 1.07 20.01
N ASN A 320 21.41 0.79 21.04
CA ASN A 320 21.70 -0.25 22.02
C ASN A 320 20.65 -1.38 22.08
N ARG A 321 19.59 -1.30 21.27
CA ARG A 321 18.54 -2.32 21.23
C ARG A 321 17.69 -2.28 19.96
N ILE A 322 17.02 -3.39 19.68
CA ILE A 322 15.90 -3.43 18.72
C ILE A 322 14.63 -3.64 19.55
N GLU A 323 13.62 -2.80 19.35
CA GLU A 323 12.28 -3.00 19.94
C GLU A 323 11.30 -3.37 18.83
N TYR A 324 10.38 -4.29 19.09
CA TYR A 324 9.36 -4.70 18.13
C TYR A 324 8.09 -5.20 18.82
N GLY A 325 6.94 -4.98 18.18
CA GLY A 325 5.65 -5.36 18.75
C GLY A 325 4.49 -4.61 18.10
N ILE A 326 3.48 -4.23 18.90
CA ILE A 326 2.38 -3.35 18.50
C ILE A 326 2.63 -1.93 19.02
N ASP A 327 2.62 -0.94 18.12
CA ASP A 327 2.72 0.48 18.47
C ASP A 327 1.43 1.22 18.08
N ASN A 328 1.28 2.42 18.64
CA ASN A 328 0.15 3.31 18.43
C ASN A 328 0.52 4.34 17.37
N GLY A 329 -0.26 4.45 16.30
CA GLY A 329 -0.25 5.63 15.46
C GLY A 329 -0.48 6.92 16.25
N SER A 330 0.12 8.02 15.80
CA SER A 330 0.05 9.31 16.51
C SER A 330 -1.37 9.84 16.67
N ASP A 331 -2.30 9.35 15.85
CA ASP A 331 -3.68 9.83 15.77
C ASP A 331 -4.68 8.84 16.40
N VAL A 332 -4.20 7.72 16.98
CA VAL A 332 -5.05 6.71 17.65
C VAL A 332 -4.93 6.76 19.16
N SER A 333 -5.98 6.30 19.84
CA SER A 333 -5.99 6.21 21.30
C SER A 333 -4.92 5.23 21.79
N ARG A 334 -4.09 5.69 22.72
CA ARG A 334 -3.03 4.87 23.31
C ARG A 334 -3.60 3.63 23.97
N LYS A 335 -3.11 2.47 23.55
CA LYS A 335 -3.23 1.18 24.24
C LYS A 335 -1.82 0.69 24.54
N ASP A 336 -1.64 0.18 25.75
CA ASP A 336 -0.36 -0.39 26.17
C ASP A 336 -0.33 -1.87 25.77
N TYR A 337 0.81 -2.28 25.22
CA TYR A 337 1.14 -3.67 24.91
C TYR A 337 2.58 -3.91 25.38
N ASP A 338 2.91 -5.14 25.74
CA ASP A 338 4.28 -5.47 26.16
C ASP A 338 5.18 -5.56 24.92
N ASP A 339 6.19 -4.70 24.87
CA ASP A 339 7.18 -4.67 23.79
C ASP A 339 8.21 -5.79 23.98
N GLU A 340 8.57 -6.44 22.88
CA GLU A 340 9.72 -7.36 22.85
C GLU A 340 10.96 -6.61 22.40
N LEU A 341 12.13 -7.00 22.91
CA LEU A 341 13.38 -6.33 22.57
C LEU A 341 14.59 -7.28 22.53
N PHE A 342 15.60 -6.86 21.76
CA PHE A 342 16.94 -7.43 21.76
C PHE A 342 17.91 -6.39 22.33
N GLU A 343 18.66 -6.71 23.39
CA GLU A 343 19.66 -5.80 23.98
C GLU A 343 21.08 -6.05 23.45
N SER A 344 21.28 -7.16 22.73
CA SER A 344 22.59 -7.55 22.21
C SER A 344 22.49 -8.19 20.82
N GLU A 345 23.57 -8.07 20.04
CA GLU A 345 23.64 -8.63 18.69
C GLU A 345 23.44 -10.16 18.69
N ASP A 346 23.86 -10.86 19.75
CA ASP A 346 23.75 -12.31 19.88
C ASP A 346 22.30 -12.80 20.07
N GLU A 347 21.41 -11.95 20.58
CA GLU A 347 20.00 -12.28 20.81
C GLU A 347 19.14 -12.18 19.54
N ILE A 348 19.62 -11.40 18.55
CA ILE A 348 18.89 -11.05 17.33
C ILE A 348 18.54 -12.31 16.55
N SER A 349 17.23 -12.49 16.33
CA SER A 349 16.70 -13.50 15.42
C SER A 349 15.40 -13.04 14.78
N ILE A 350 15.34 -13.11 13.45
CA ILE A 350 14.15 -12.81 12.66
C ILE A 350 12.99 -13.75 13.02
N GLN A 351 13.30 -15.01 13.38
CA GLN A 351 12.27 -15.99 13.76
C GLN A 351 11.49 -15.54 14.99
N LYS A 352 12.17 -14.96 15.98
CA LYS A 352 11.52 -14.39 17.17
C LYS A 352 10.58 -13.24 16.81
N VAL A 353 11.02 -12.32 15.93
CA VAL A 353 10.17 -11.21 15.45
C VAL A 353 8.90 -11.73 14.77
N VAL A 354 9.04 -12.73 13.89
CA VAL A 354 7.91 -13.36 13.19
C VAL A 354 6.96 -14.06 14.17
N GLU A 355 7.50 -14.83 15.12
CA GLU A 355 6.71 -15.52 16.15
C GLU A 355 5.92 -14.52 17.00
N THR A 356 6.58 -13.47 17.49
CA THR A 356 5.94 -12.38 18.24
C THR A 356 4.83 -11.72 17.43
N TYR A 357 5.08 -11.37 16.17
CA TYR A 357 4.03 -10.77 15.33
C TYR A 357 2.84 -11.72 15.13
N ARG A 358 3.09 -13.02 14.87
CA ARG A 358 2.01 -14.01 14.72
C ARG A 358 1.17 -14.14 15.99
N GLU A 359 1.79 -14.14 17.17
CA GLU A 359 1.09 -14.16 18.45
C GLU A 359 0.27 -12.88 18.70
N GLN A 360 0.75 -11.75 18.17
CA GLN A 360 0.14 -10.43 18.33
C GLN A 360 -0.94 -10.12 17.27
N LEU A 361 -0.99 -10.86 16.15
CA LEU A 361 -1.86 -10.56 15.00
C LEU A 361 -3.34 -10.42 15.36
N ASP A 362 -3.89 -11.32 16.19
CA ASP A 362 -5.30 -11.27 16.59
C ASP A 362 -5.62 -9.98 17.37
N THR A 363 -4.71 -9.57 18.25
CA THR A 363 -4.87 -8.32 19.01
C THR A 363 -4.72 -7.11 18.10
N PHE A 364 -3.72 -7.12 17.22
CA PHE A 364 -3.49 -6.09 16.22
C PHE A 364 -4.72 -5.87 15.31
N TRP A 365 -5.33 -6.95 14.81
CA TRP A 365 -6.51 -6.86 13.95
C TRP A 365 -7.72 -6.37 14.72
N ARG A 366 -8.01 -6.95 15.89
CA ARG A 366 -9.12 -6.51 16.74
C ARG A 366 -9.03 -5.01 17.08
N TRP A 367 -7.85 -4.52 17.44
CA TRP A 367 -7.68 -3.10 17.77
C TRP A 367 -7.88 -2.19 16.56
N ASN A 368 -7.43 -2.60 15.38
CA ASN A 368 -7.66 -1.84 14.16
C ASN A 368 -9.11 -1.93 13.66
N GLU A 369 -9.80 -3.05 13.89
CA GLU A 369 -11.24 -3.18 13.65
C GLU A 369 -12.04 -2.23 14.53
N GLU A 370 -11.68 -2.05 15.81
CA GLU A 370 -12.27 -1.04 16.70
C GLU A 370 -12.06 0.41 16.23
N LEU A 371 -11.06 0.68 15.37
CA LEU A 371 -10.88 2.01 14.75
C LEU A 371 -11.78 2.19 13.52
N ILE A 372 -12.07 1.09 12.81
CA ILE A 372 -13.04 1.07 11.70
C ILE A 372 -14.46 1.16 12.27
N GLU A 373 -14.70 0.45 13.36
CA GLU A 373 -15.91 0.43 14.15
C GLU A 373 -15.76 1.41 15.31
N GLU A 374 -15.81 2.73 15.06
CA GLU A 374 -15.87 3.69 16.17
C GLU A 374 -16.93 3.23 17.20
N PRO A 375 -16.58 3.14 18.50
CA PRO A 375 -17.39 2.50 19.52
C PRO A 375 -18.62 3.36 19.82
N ASP A 376 -19.72 3.00 19.19
CA ASP A 376 -21.07 3.44 19.56
C ASP A 376 -22.07 2.32 19.17
N SER A 377 -21.70 1.04 19.36
CA SER A 377 -22.57 -0.11 19.05
C SER A 377 -23.07 -0.87 20.28
N ALA A 378 -22.49 -0.68 21.47
CA ALA A 378 -22.90 -1.44 22.66
C ALA A 378 -24.26 -1.02 23.26
N GLU A 379 -24.92 0.02 22.74
CA GLU A 379 -26.28 0.43 23.16
C GLU A 379 -27.27 0.67 21.99
N TYR A 380 -26.89 0.44 20.73
CA TYR A 380 -27.65 0.98 19.58
C TYR A 380 -28.35 -0.05 18.69
N ASP A 381 -28.19 -1.35 18.94
CA ASP A 381 -28.88 -2.39 18.17
C ASP A 381 -30.39 -2.45 18.42
N GLU A 382 -30.93 -1.62 19.33
CA GLU A 382 -32.37 -1.51 19.58
C GLU A 382 -33.09 -0.35 18.85
N LEU A 383 -32.38 0.49 18.07
CA LEU A 383 -32.99 1.66 17.39
C LEU A 383 -33.18 1.47 15.87
N PRO A 384 -34.32 1.91 15.29
CA PRO A 384 -34.52 1.90 13.84
C PRO A 384 -33.42 2.66 13.06
N TRP A 385 -33.07 2.19 11.85
CA TRP A 385 -31.97 2.73 11.03
C TRP A 385 -32.00 4.27 10.85
N PHE A 386 -33.17 4.88 10.63
CA PHE A 386 -33.31 6.34 10.50
C PHE A 386 -32.92 7.10 11.77
N GLU A 387 -33.29 6.61 12.95
CA GLU A 387 -32.98 7.30 14.21
C GLU A 387 -31.47 7.29 14.48
N THR A 388 -30.78 6.22 14.11
CA THR A 388 -29.33 6.12 14.20
C THR A 388 -28.63 7.12 13.27
N VAL A 389 -29.10 7.24 12.03
CA VAL A 389 -28.58 8.24 11.06
C VAL A 389 -28.82 9.66 11.58
N GLU A 390 -30.01 9.94 12.11
CA GLU A 390 -30.34 11.23 12.72
C GLU A 390 -29.35 11.58 13.84
N LYS A 391 -29.08 10.68 14.78
CA LYS A 391 -28.13 10.92 15.87
C LYS A 391 -26.73 11.26 15.37
N HIS A 392 -26.22 10.53 14.38
CA HIS A 392 -24.91 10.82 13.80
C HIS A 392 -24.88 12.20 13.12
N LEU A 393 -25.92 12.54 12.37
CA LEU A 393 -26.04 13.85 11.72
C LEU A 393 -26.24 14.98 12.73
N GLN A 394 -26.97 14.78 13.82
CA GLN A 394 -27.11 15.80 14.87
C GLN A 394 -25.75 16.14 15.51
N ARG A 395 -24.86 15.15 15.71
CA ARG A 395 -23.53 15.32 16.31
C ARG A 395 -22.48 15.87 15.34
N LYS A 396 -22.37 15.29 14.15
CA LYS A 396 -21.29 15.58 13.20
C LYS A 396 -21.71 16.40 12.00
N LYS A 397 -23.01 16.60 11.77
CA LYS A 397 -23.62 17.36 10.67
C LYS A 397 -23.38 16.82 9.26
N GLN A 398 -22.44 15.89 9.11
CA GLN A 398 -22.16 15.23 7.85
C GLN A 398 -21.85 13.75 8.00
N ILE A 399 -22.35 12.95 7.07
CA ILE A 399 -22.19 11.49 7.02
C ILE A 399 -21.95 11.02 5.59
N VAL A 400 -21.20 9.94 5.41
CA VAL A 400 -21.01 9.23 4.16
C VAL A 400 -21.51 7.80 4.33
N PHE A 401 -22.46 7.41 3.49
CA PHE A 401 -22.83 6.01 3.31
C PHE A 401 -21.88 5.38 2.32
N HIS A 402 -21.10 4.41 2.78
CA HIS A 402 -20.15 3.70 1.93
C HIS A 402 -20.48 2.22 1.89
N GLY A 403 -20.30 1.59 0.74
CA GLY A 403 -20.53 0.17 0.59
C GLY A 403 -20.57 -0.26 -0.86
N PRO A 404 -20.76 -1.56 -1.10
CA PRO A 404 -20.76 -2.13 -2.43
C PRO A 404 -21.85 -1.52 -3.34
N PRO A 405 -21.67 -1.58 -4.67
CA PRO A 405 -22.69 -1.11 -5.60
C PRO A 405 -23.99 -1.91 -5.45
N GLY A 406 -25.13 -1.26 -5.68
CA GLY A 406 -26.44 -1.90 -5.60
C GLY A 406 -26.97 -2.19 -4.18
N THR A 407 -26.36 -1.61 -3.14
CA THR A 407 -26.89 -1.75 -1.76
C THR A 407 -27.95 -0.71 -1.40
N GLY A 408 -28.31 0.21 -2.31
CA GLY A 408 -29.38 1.18 -2.06
C GLY A 408 -28.96 2.42 -1.27
N LYS A 409 -27.66 2.74 -1.17
CA LYS A 409 -27.12 3.91 -0.44
C LYS A 409 -27.84 5.23 -0.80
N THR A 410 -27.93 5.54 -2.09
CA THR A 410 -28.56 6.76 -2.61
C THR A 410 -30.05 6.80 -2.32
N TYR A 411 -30.73 5.65 -2.46
CA TYR A 411 -32.14 5.51 -2.10
C TYR A 411 -32.36 5.70 -0.59
N GLY A 412 -31.51 5.09 0.25
CA GLY A 412 -31.54 5.24 1.70
C GLY A 412 -31.30 6.68 2.14
N ALA A 413 -30.32 7.37 1.55
CA ALA A 413 -30.06 8.79 1.79
C ALA A 413 -31.27 9.67 1.44
N LEU A 414 -31.87 9.45 0.27
CA LEU A 414 -33.02 10.20 -0.19
C LEU A 414 -34.24 10.01 0.73
N ASN A 415 -34.54 8.77 1.11
CA ASN A 415 -35.68 8.47 1.98
C ASN A 415 -35.47 8.95 3.40
N PHE A 416 -34.26 8.81 3.94
CA PHE A 416 -33.91 9.40 5.22
C PHE A 416 -34.10 10.92 5.19
N ALA A 417 -33.60 11.61 4.16
CA ALA A 417 -33.72 13.05 4.05
C ALA A 417 -35.18 13.51 4.01
N LYS A 418 -36.01 12.86 3.19
CA LYS A 418 -37.45 13.09 3.12
C LYS A 418 -38.14 12.87 4.46
N TRP A 419 -37.89 11.73 5.10
CA TRP A 419 -38.42 11.40 6.42
C TRP A 419 -38.02 12.44 7.48
N TRP A 420 -36.78 12.91 7.44
CA TRP A 420 -36.28 13.84 8.44
C TRP A 420 -36.77 15.27 8.24
N ILE A 421 -36.99 15.68 6.98
CA ILE A 421 -37.68 16.93 6.66
C ILE A 421 -39.12 16.87 7.17
N ASP A 422 -39.87 15.80 6.84
CA ASP A 422 -41.27 15.60 7.25
C ASP A 422 -41.47 15.75 8.77
N ARG A 423 -40.58 15.15 9.56
CA ARG A 423 -40.61 15.25 11.04
C ARG A 423 -40.34 16.65 11.59
N GLY A 424 -39.83 17.56 10.77
CA GLY A 424 -39.57 18.96 11.14
C GLY A 424 -40.57 19.94 10.53
N LEU A 425 -41.63 19.46 9.88
CA LEU A 425 -42.66 20.33 9.31
C LEU A 425 -43.71 20.71 10.35
N ASP A 426 -44.14 21.95 10.29
CA ASP A 426 -45.34 22.41 11.00
C ASP A 426 -46.60 21.95 10.25
N GLU A 427 -47.75 21.91 10.94
CA GLU A 427 -49.05 21.52 10.34
C GLU A 427 -49.48 22.35 9.11
N LYS A 428 -48.84 23.50 8.89
CA LYS A 428 -49.13 24.44 7.79
C LYS A 428 -48.19 24.28 6.60
N ASP A 429 -47.09 23.55 6.77
CA ASP A 429 -46.11 23.34 5.71
C ASP A 429 -46.60 22.25 4.75
N HIS A 430 -46.39 22.46 3.46
CA HIS A 430 -46.61 21.44 2.45
C HIS A 430 -45.33 20.63 2.26
N PHE A 431 -45.43 19.30 2.43
CA PHE A 431 -44.28 18.40 2.36
C PHE A 431 -43.52 18.48 1.03
N GLU A 432 -44.24 18.55 -0.10
CA GLU A 432 -43.61 18.62 -1.43
C GLU A 432 -42.80 19.90 -1.61
N ASP A 433 -43.37 21.06 -1.26
CA ASP A 433 -42.69 22.36 -1.31
C ASP A 433 -41.45 22.37 -0.39
N ALA A 434 -41.59 21.82 0.84
CA ALA A 434 -40.48 21.76 1.78
C ALA A 434 -39.34 20.86 1.30
N VAL A 435 -39.64 19.75 0.63
CA VAL A 435 -38.62 18.89 0.02
C VAL A 435 -37.96 19.61 -1.15
N GLU A 436 -38.71 20.28 -2.03
CA GLU A 436 -38.15 21.02 -3.16
C GLU A 436 -37.19 22.14 -2.72
N ASP A 437 -37.55 22.85 -1.65
CA ASP A 437 -36.74 23.97 -1.14
C ASP A 437 -35.52 23.49 -0.31
N ARG A 438 -35.71 22.47 0.53
CA ARG A 438 -34.76 22.12 1.60
C ARG A 438 -33.89 20.90 1.29
N LEU A 439 -34.16 20.15 0.22
CA LEU A 439 -33.37 18.99 -0.21
C LEU A 439 -32.76 19.23 -1.59
N ARG A 440 -31.43 19.20 -1.67
CA ARG A 440 -30.72 19.23 -2.96
C ARG A 440 -29.85 17.99 -3.08
N MET A 441 -29.72 17.50 -4.30
CA MET A 441 -28.85 16.37 -4.62
C MET A 441 -27.96 16.74 -5.79
N VAL A 442 -26.67 16.46 -5.65
CA VAL A 442 -25.67 16.56 -6.73
C VAL A 442 -24.89 15.27 -6.82
N THR A 443 -24.32 15.01 -7.99
CA THR A 443 -23.45 13.86 -8.23
C THR A 443 -22.07 14.35 -8.60
N PHE A 444 -21.04 13.93 -7.87
CA PHE A 444 -19.68 14.28 -8.21
C PHE A 444 -19.17 13.45 -9.39
N HIS A 445 -18.46 14.12 -10.29
CA HIS A 445 -17.81 13.51 -11.44
C HIS A 445 -16.44 14.18 -11.66
N PRO A 446 -15.52 13.58 -12.45
CA PRO A 446 -14.14 14.09 -12.56
C PRO A 446 -14.01 15.54 -13.04
N THR A 447 -15.00 16.07 -13.75
CA THR A 447 -15.06 17.45 -14.23
C THR A 447 -15.85 18.40 -13.33
N PHE A 448 -16.47 17.90 -12.26
CA PHE A 448 -17.20 18.73 -11.28
C PHE A 448 -16.19 19.57 -10.51
N SER A 449 -16.45 20.87 -10.41
CA SER A 449 -15.44 21.87 -10.04
C SER A 449 -15.87 22.75 -8.87
N TYR A 450 -14.94 23.57 -8.36
CA TYR A 450 -15.24 24.60 -7.35
C TYR A 450 -16.31 25.56 -7.88
N GLU A 451 -16.25 25.89 -9.16
CA GLU A 451 -17.15 26.81 -9.83
C GLU A 451 -18.61 26.33 -9.88
N ASP A 452 -18.82 25.02 -9.91
CA ASP A 452 -20.15 24.40 -9.87
C ASP A 452 -20.70 24.29 -8.44
N PHE A 453 -19.80 24.18 -7.45
CA PHE A 453 -20.14 23.85 -6.08
C PHE A 453 -20.22 25.07 -5.16
N ILE A 454 -19.20 25.92 -5.19
CA ILE A 454 -19.04 27.09 -4.33
C ILE A 454 -19.41 28.35 -5.11
N GLU A 455 -18.60 28.78 -6.07
CA GLU A 455 -18.93 29.88 -6.97
C GLU A 455 -18.00 29.97 -8.18
N GLY A 456 -18.53 30.44 -9.31
CA GLY A 456 -17.76 30.67 -10.53
C GLY A 456 -18.21 31.93 -11.27
N ILE A 457 -17.45 32.34 -12.29
CA ILE A 457 -17.77 33.49 -13.12
C ILE A 457 -18.60 33.04 -14.33
N THR A 458 -19.76 33.66 -14.54
CA THR A 458 -20.58 33.46 -15.74
C THR A 458 -20.63 34.73 -16.59
N ALA A 459 -20.80 34.57 -17.90
CA ALA A 459 -20.94 35.68 -18.84
C ALA A 459 -22.38 35.80 -19.30
N LYS A 460 -23.01 36.96 -19.06
CA LYS A 460 -24.36 37.28 -19.55
C LYS A 460 -24.32 38.48 -20.48
N THR A 461 -25.22 38.49 -21.45
CA THR A 461 -25.41 39.65 -22.32
C THR A 461 -26.42 40.59 -21.69
N ARG A 462 -26.02 41.83 -21.39
CA ARG A 462 -26.90 42.90 -20.92
C ARG A 462 -26.79 44.07 -21.88
N ASP A 463 -27.90 44.46 -22.49
CA ASP A 463 -27.97 45.57 -23.46
C ASP A 463 -27.00 45.46 -24.66
N GLY A 464 -26.60 44.24 -25.03
CA GLY A 464 -25.67 43.97 -26.13
C GLY A 464 -24.20 43.85 -25.73
N ASP A 465 -23.86 44.17 -24.48
CA ASP A 465 -22.51 44.02 -23.92
C ASP A 465 -22.37 42.72 -23.12
N LEU A 466 -21.17 42.13 -23.16
CA LEU A 466 -20.82 40.95 -22.37
C LEU A 466 -20.43 41.39 -20.95
N VAL A 467 -21.19 40.96 -19.95
CA VAL A 467 -20.96 41.23 -18.53
C VAL A 467 -20.59 39.92 -17.83
N TYR A 468 -19.49 39.94 -17.09
CA TYR A 468 -19.08 38.84 -16.23
C TYR A 468 -19.63 39.07 -14.83
N GLU A 469 -20.34 38.09 -14.28
CA GLU A 469 -20.89 38.15 -12.93
C GLU A 469 -20.61 36.85 -12.16
N PRO A 470 -20.34 36.92 -10.85
CA PRO A 470 -20.26 35.74 -10.00
C PRO A 470 -21.61 35.01 -9.99
N LYS A 471 -21.55 33.69 -10.03
CA LYS A 471 -22.70 32.79 -9.90
C LYS A 471 -22.41 31.83 -8.76
N ALA A 472 -23.23 31.89 -7.72
CA ALA A 472 -23.16 30.94 -6.60
C ALA A 472 -23.42 29.51 -7.09
N GLY A 473 -22.59 28.58 -6.65
CA GLY A 473 -22.74 27.14 -6.86
C GLY A 473 -23.76 26.53 -5.89
N VAL A 474 -24.01 25.22 -6.04
CA VAL A 474 -25.08 24.54 -5.31
C VAL A 474 -24.92 24.58 -3.78
N PHE A 475 -23.70 24.45 -3.27
CA PHE A 475 -23.41 24.44 -1.84
C PHE A 475 -23.55 25.83 -1.25
N LYS A 476 -22.98 26.86 -1.90
CA LYS A 476 -23.10 28.26 -1.46
C LYS A 476 -24.56 28.68 -1.38
N GLN A 477 -25.34 28.46 -2.44
CA GLN A 477 -26.78 28.78 -2.44
C GLN A 477 -27.51 28.08 -1.29
N MET A 478 -27.24 26.79 -1.08
CA MET A 478 -27.92 26.04 -0.03
C MET A 478 -27.51 26.46 1.38
N ALA A 479 -26.26 26.86 1.58
CA ALA A 479 -25.78 27.42 2.84
C ALA A 479 -26.42 28.78 3.14
N GLU A 480 -26.56 29.65 2.13
CA GLU A 480 -27.24 30.95 2.24
C GLU A 480 -28.73 30.78 2.58
N ASP A 481 -29.44 29.91 1.86
CA ASP A 481 -30.86 29.61 2.10
C ASP A 481 -31.07 29.04 3.52
N ALA A 482 -30.22 28.08 3.92
CA ALA A 482 -30.25 27.50 5.24
C ALA A 482 -29.93 28.51 6.35
N ALA A 483 -28.96 29.41 6.12
CA ALA A 483 -28.55 30.40 7.11
C ALA A 483 -29.65 31.42 7.33
N LYS A 484 -30.31 31.88 6.26
CA LYS A 484 -31.47 32.75 6.35
C LYS A 484 -32.60 32.10 7.14
N ALA A 485 -32.95 30.85 6.82
CA ALA A 485 -33.97 30.10 7.55
C ALA A 485 -33.59 29.87 9.03
N TYR A 486 -32.30 29.68 9.32
CA TYR A 486 -31.79 29.55 10.68
C TYR A 486 -31.88 30.85 11.47
N GLU A 487 -31.66 32.00 10.82
CA GLU A 487 -31.79 33.32 11.40
C GLU A 487 -33.25 33.72 11.66
N ASP A 488 -34.13 33.43 10.70
CA ASP A 488 -35.56 33.74 10.75
C ASP A 488 -36.37 32.82 11.70
N ALA A 489 -35.79 31.70 12.15
CA ALA A 489 -36.46 30.77 13.05
C ALA A 489 -36.69 31.37 14.46
N ASP A 490 -37.89 31.13 15.01
CA ASP A 490 -38.29 31.58 16.35
C ASP A 490 -37.35 31.05 17.46
N SER A 491 -36.78 29.86 17.24
CA SER A 491 -35.78 29.22 18.09
C SER A 491 -34.78 28.47 17.22
N LYS A 492 -33.50 28.49 17.60
CA LYS A 492 -32.45 27.78 16.85
C LYS A 492 -32.64 26.26 16.85
N ALA A 493 -33.33 25.72 17.85
CA ALA A 493 -33.68 24.31 17.91
C ALA A 493 -34.76 23.91 16.89
N ASP A 494 -35.59 24.88 16.47
CA ASP A 494 -36.72 24.69 15.57
C ASP A 494 -36.39 25.12 14.13
N ALA A 495 -35.12 25.46 13.86
CA ALA A 495 -34.70 25.87 12.54
C ALA A 495 -34.93 24.78 11.49
N PRO A 496 -35.51 25.11 10.31
CA PRO A 496 -35.75 24.15 9.24
C PRO A 496 -34.47 23.43 8.81
N ARG A 497 -34.53 22.11 8.67
CA ARG A 497 -33.40 21.28 8.24
C ARG A 497 -33.22 21.40 6.73
N TYR A 498 -32.01 21.72 6.30
CA TYR A 498 -31.58 21.68 4.91
C TYR A 498 -30.64 20.49 4.73
N ILE A 499 -30.81 19.70 3.66
CA ILE A 499 -30.03 18.48 3.44
C ILE A 499 -29.45 18.50 2.03
N LEU A 500 -28.12 18.50 1.93
CA LEU A 500 -27.39 18.33 0.68
C LEU A 500 -26.92 16.88 0.54
N ILE A 501 -27.44 16.17 -0.46
CA ILE A 501 -26.94 14.84 -0.83
C ILE A 501 -25.85 14.99 -1.90
N ILE A 502 -24.68 14.41 -1.64
CA ILE A 502 -23.56 14.33 -2.58
C ILE A 502 -23.37 12.87 -2.98
N ASP A 503 -23.90 12.52 -4.13
CA ASP A 503 -23.79 11.18 -4.69
C ASP A 503 -22.39 10.98 -5.32
N GLU A 504 -21.85 9.77 -5.21
CA GLU A 504 -20.54 9.41 -5.76
C GLU A 504 -19.41 10.34 -5.27
N VAL A 505 -19.40 10.64 -3.97
CA VAL A 505 -18.53 11.68 -3.38
C VAL A 505 -17.04 11.45 -3.66
N ASN A 506 -16.61 10.19 -3.83
CA ASN A 506 -15.23 9.86 -4.19
C ASN A 506 -14.88 10.22 -5.64
N ARG A 507 -15.82 10.27 -6.59
CA ARG A 507 -15.55 10.48 -8.03
C ARG A 507 -15.12 11.89 -8.41
N GLY A 508 -15.19 12.83 -7.48
CA GLY A 508 -14.69 14.20 -7.62
C GLY A 508 -13.42 14.43 -6.82
N ASN A 509 -12.59 15.41 -7.23
CA ASN A 509 -11.48 15.88 -6.39
C ASN A 509 -12.04 16.75 -5.26
N ILE A 510 -12.38 16.12 -4.14
CA ILE A 510 -13.12 16.78 -3.06
C ILE A 510 -12.39 18.01 -2.49
N PRO A 511 -11.06 17.98 -2.20
CA PRO A 511 -10.34 19.17 -1.77
C PRO A 511 -10.44 20.32 -2.76
N LYS A 512 -10.38 20.03 -4.06
CA LYS A 512 -10.51 21.05 -5.10
C LYS A 512 -11.94 21.58 -5.22
N ILE A 513 -12.95 20.72 -5.06
CA ILE A 513 -14.37 21.09 -5.17
C ILE A 513 -14.81 21.95 -3.97
N PHE A 514 -14.42 21.58 -2.76
CA PHE A 514 -14.75 22.36 -1.56
C PHE A 514 -13.83 23.57 -1.37
N GLY A 515 -12.59 23.50 -1.87
CA GLY A 515 -11.60 24.56 -1.66
C GLY A 515 -11.41 24.87 -0.18
N GLU A 516 -11.46 26.16 0.15
CA GLU A 516 -11.40 26.67 1.51
C GLU A 516 -12.61 26.28 2.38
N THR A 517 -13.80 26.06 1.80
CA THR A 517 -15.03 25.82 2.57
C THR A 517 -15.07 24.45 3.24
N ILE A 518 -14.12 23.56 2.92
CA ILE A 518 -13.97 22.25 3.56
C ILE A 518 -13.75 22.37 5.08
N THR A 519 -13.22 23.48 5.58
CA THR A 519 -13.08 23.72 7.02
C THR A 519 -14.41 24.15 7.65
N LEU A 520 -15.23 24.91 6.92
CA LEU A 520 -16.49 25.49 7.41
C LEU A 520 -17.56 24.43 7.74
N ILE A 521 -17.48 23.23 7.13
CA ILE A 521 -18.44 22.15 7.40
C ILE A 521 -18.25 21.49 8.77
N GLU A 522 -17.13 21.73 9.47
CA GLU A 522 -16.88 21.19 10.82
C GLU A 522 -17.88 21.76 11.83
N ASN A 523 -18.40 20.92 12.74
CA ASN A 523 -19.54 21.28 13.59
C ASN A 523 -19.30 22.54 14.43
N ASP A 524 -18.12 22.67 15.05
CA ASP A 524 -17.77 23.78 15.94
C ASP A 524 -17.46 25.09 15.22
N LYS A 525 -17.33 25.06 13.89
CA LYS A 525 -17.01 26.22 13.03
C LYS A 525 -18.22 26.85 12.35
N ARG A 526 -19.41 26.30 12.59
CA ARG A 526 -20.66 26.75 11.98
C ARG A 526 -21.23 27.99 12.66
N LEU A 527 -22.20 28.63 12.00
CA LEU A 527 -22.89 29.82 12.50
C LEU A 527 -23.42 29.63 13.93
N GLY A 528 -22.96 30.47 14.87
CA GLY A 528 -23.35 30.47 16.27
C GLY A 528 -22.59 29.49 17.17
N GLU A 529 -21.63 28.74 16.65
CA GLU A 529 -20.83 27.76 17.40
C GLU A 529 -19.52 28.39 17.95
N PRO A 530 -18.86 27.79 18.96
CA PRO A 530 -17.76 28.41 19.69
C PRO A 530 -16.57 28.88 18.83
N ASN A 531 -16.31 28.19 17.71
CA ASN A 531 -15.22 28.50 16.79
C ASN A 531 -15.75 28.96 15.41
N GLU A 532 -16.91 29.63 15.37
CA GLU A 532 -17.53 30.13 14.14
C GLU A 532 -16.49 30.73 13.18
N MET A 533 -16.49 30.24 11.95
CA MET A 533 -15.59 30.67 10.89
C MET A 533 -16.40 31.17 9.69
N ARG A 534 -15.88 32.21 9.04
CA ARG A 534 -16.43 32.78 7.81
C ARG A 534 -15.29 32.94 6.83
N ASP A 535 -15.53 32.60 5.56
CA ASP A 535 -14.56 32.79 4.49
C ASP A 535 -15.08 33.81 3.48
N GLU A 536 -14.19 34.66 3.01
CA GLU A 536 -14.46 35.62 1.93
C GLU A 536 -14.38 34.90 0.58
N MET A 537 -15.45 34.99 -0.19
CA MET A 537 -15.58 34.30 -1.46
C MET A 537 -14.80 35.02 -2.57
N PRO A 538 -13.97 34.29 -3.36
CA PRO A 538 -12.94 34.89 -4.21
C PRO A 538 -13.45 35.69 -5.42
N HIS A 539 -14.68 35.45 -5.88
CA HIS A 539 -15.28 36.12 -7.04
C HIS A 539 -16.35 37.13 -6.64
N SER A 540 -17.13 36.83 -5.61
CA SER A 540 -18.21 37.71 -5.15
C SER A 540 -17.81 38.67 -4.04
N GLU A 541 -16.73 38.40 -3.31
CA GLU A 541 -16.33 39.08 -2.06
C GLU A 541 -17.37 38.95 -0.92
N ASP A 542 -18.37 38.08 -1.09
CA ASP A 542 -19.37 37.78 -0.06
C ASP A 542 -18.75 36.93 1.07
N GLN A 543 -19.25 37.07 2.30
CA GLN A 543 -18.83 36.23 3.42
C GLN A 543 -19.69 34.97 3.51
N LEU A 544 -19.11 33.80 3.28
CA LEU A 544 -19.79 32.52 3.42
C LEU A 544 -19.64 31.97 4.84
N VAL A 545 -20.73 31.49 5.42
CA VAL A 545 -20.78 30.76 6.68
C VAL A 545 -21.70 29.55 6.53
N VAL A 546 -21.34 28.42 7.12
CA VAL A 546 -22.18 27.21 7.11
C VAL A 546 -23.04 27.18 8.37
N PRO A 547 -24.38 27.06 8.28
CA PRO A 547 -25.23 27.05 9.46
C PRO A 547 -25.41 25.63 10.08
N PRO A 548 -25.78 25.51 11.37
CA PRO A 548 -25.97 24.21 12.04
C PRO A 548 -27.14 23.36 11.51
N ASN A 549 -28.09 23.96 10.79
CA ASN A 549 -29.24 23.31 10.18
C ASN A 549 -29.00 22.82 8.75
N LEU A 550 -27.81 23.00 8.18
CA LEU A 550 -27.41 22.39 6.91
C LEU A 550 -26.71 21.05 7.15
N TYR A 551 -27.24 19.96 6.62
CA TYR A 551 -26.68 18.62 6.78
C TYR A 551 -26.16 18.09 5.44
N ILE A 552 -25.06 17.35 5.46
CA ILE A 552 -24.45 16.80 4.24
C ILE A 552 -24.46 15.27 4.30
N ILE A 553 -25.02 14.62 3.29
CA ILE A 553 -25.05 13.16 3.17
C ILE A 553 -24.32 12.77 1.91
N GLY A 554 -23.15 12.15 2.05
CA GLY A 554 -22.41 11.56 0.94
C GLY A 554 -22.82 10.12 0.68
N THR A 555 -22.74 9.67 -0.58
CA THR A 555 -22.74 8.25 -0.91
C THR A 555 -21.43 7.89 -1.59
N MET A 556 -20.95 6.67 -1.38
CA MET A 556 -19.66 6.22 -1.90
C MET A 556 -19.70 4.75 -2.27
N ASN A 557 -19.32 4.43 -3.51
CA ASN A 557 -19.07 3.07 -3.92
C ASN A 557 -17.66 2.64 -3.52
N THR A 558 -17.57 1.55 -2.75
CA THR A 558 -16.29 1.00 -2.28
C THR A 558 -15.61 0.07 -3.28
N ALA A 559 -16.31 -0.30 -4.37
CA ALA A 559 -15.78 -1.20 -5.40
C ALA A 559 -14.84 -0.49 -6.41
N ASP A 560 -14.90 0.84 -6.52
CA ASP A 560 -14.14 1.60 -7.50
C ASP A 560 -12.67 1.80 -7.06
N ARG A 561 -11.77 0.90 -7.51
CA ARG A 561 -10.33 0.93 -7.16
C ARG A 561 -9.58 2.17 -7.67
N SER A 562 -9.97 2.73 -8.82
CA SER A 562 -9.32 3.90 -9.44
C SER A 562 -9.52 5.22 -8.67
N ILE A 563 -10.35 5.19 -7.62
CA ILE A 563 -10.84 6.35 -6.87
C ILE A 563 -10.90 6.02 -5.34
N ALA A 564 -10.31 4.90 -4.92
CA ALA A 564 -10.54 4.30 -3.60
C ALA A 564 -9.84 5.01 -2.42
N LEU A 565 -8.98 5.99 -2.68
CA LEU A 565 -8.38 6.80 -1.63
C LEU A 565 -9.26 8.03 -1.37
N VAL A 566 -10.15 7.90 -0.39
CA VAL A 566 -10.84 9.07 0.17
C VAL A 566 -9.79 9.94 0.85
N ASP A 567 -9.71 11.21 0.46
CA ASP A 567 -8.80 12.17 1.07
C ASP A 567 -8.95 12.18 2.61
N ALA A 568 -7.82 12.18 3.34
CA ALA A 568 -7.77 12.26 4.80
C ALA A 568 -8.61 13.44 5.35
N ALA A 569 -8.68 14.54 4.59
CA ALA A 569 -9.50 15.70 4.91
C ALA A 569 -10.99 15.36 5.03
N ILE A 570 -11.51 14.44 4.22
CA ILE A 570 -12.91 14.05 4.22
C ILE A 570 -13.19 12.99 5.29
N ARG A 571 -12.27 12.03 5.48
CA ARG A 571 -12.38 11.08 6.60
C ARG A 571 -12.45 11.74 7.97
N ARG A 572 -11.67 12.80 8.19
CA ARG A 572 -11.70 13.55 9.47
C ARG A 572 -13.02 14.28 9.71
N ARG A 573 -13.68 14.73 8.63
CA ARG A 573 -14.80 15.66 8.71
C ARG A 573 -16.16 14.97 8.61
N PHE A 574 -16.25 13.84 7.93
CA PHE A 574 -17.48 13.08 7.78
C PHE A 574 -17.52 11.87 8.70
N ARG A 575 -18.70 11.48 9.17
CA ARG A 575 -18.91 10.14 9.72
C ARG A 575 -19.07 9.14 8.59
N PHE A 576 -18.47 7.97 8.71
CA PHE A 576 -18.60 6.90 7.72
C PHE A 576 -19.51 5.82 8.29
N ARG A 577 -20.57 5.46 7.55
CA ARG A 577 -21.48 4.38 7.91
C ARG A 577 -21.52 3.38 6.78
N HIS A 578 -21.17 2.14 7.11
CA HIS A 578 -21.20 1.05 6.15
C HIS A 578 -22.65 0.72 5.75
N PHE A 579 -22.85 0.41 4.47
CA PHE A 579 -24.14 0.09 3.87
C PHE A 579 -24.05 -1.28 3.16
N PRO A 580 -24.13 -2.39 3.92
CA PRO A 580 -23.97 -3.74 3.39
C PRO A 580 -25.18 -4.19 2.54
N PRO A 581 -25.07 -5.29 1.78
CA PRO A 581 -26.24 -5.98 1.23
C PRO A 581 -27.23 -6.34 2.34
N ASN A 582 -28.53 -6.07 2.12
CA ASN A 582 -29.61 -6.41 3.03
C ASN A 582 -30.59 -7.36 2.31
N TYR A 583 -30.56 -8.64 2.69
CA TYR A 583 -31.41 -9.65 2.07
C TYR A 583 -32.86 -9.62 2.58
N GLU A 584 -33.12 -9.01 3.73
CA GLU A 584 -34.48 -8.87 4.27
C GLU A 584 -35.37 -8.04 3.34
N VAL A 585 -34.77 -7.04 2.66
CA VAL A 585 -35.46 -6.27 1.62
C VAL A 585 -35.96 -7.17 0.50
N LEU A 586 -35.21 -8.21 0.14
CA LEU A 586 -35.62 -9.15 -0.91
C LEU A 586 -36.73 -10.08 -0.45
N TYR A 587 -36.83 -10.39 0.85
CA TYR A 587 -37.94 -11.19 1.38
C TYR A 587 -39.26 -10.49 1.10
N ASP A 588 -39.38 -9.23 1.50
CA ASP A 588 -40.59 -8.42 1.25
C ASP A 588 -40.85 -8.21 -0.25
N GLN A 589 -39.83 -7.79 -1.00
CA GLN A 589 -39.99 -7.46 -2.43
C GLN A 589 -40.33 -8.66 -3.32
N LEU A 590 -39.96 -9.88 -2.91
CA LEU A 590 -40.23 -11.10 -3.65
C LEU A 590 -41.35 -11.96 -3.04
N GLY A 591 -41.97 -11.50 -1.93
CA GLY A 591 -43.15 -12.13 -1.34
C GLY A 591 -42.84 -13.36 -0.47
N PHE A 592 -41.78 -13.29 0.33
CA PHE A 592 -41.40 -14.30 1.33
C PHE A 592 -41.62 -13.77 2.75
N ASP A 593 -42.06 -14.65 3.64
CA ASP A 593 -42.39 -14.29 5.03
C ASP A 593 -41.16 -14.20 5.96
N GLY A 594 -39.97 -14.47 5.44
CA GLY A 594 -38.68 -14.39 6.15
C GLY A 594 -37.67 -15.41 5.65
N GLU A 595 -36.50 -15.45 6.29
CA GLU A 595 -35.38 -16.32 5.89
C GLU A 595 -35.76 -17.81 5.87
N GLN A 596 -36.56 -18.27 6.83
CA GLN A 596 -36.98 -19.67 6.88
C GLN A 596 -37.88 -20.04 5.69
N ASP A 597 -38.77 -19.14 5.26
CA ASP A 597 -39.63 -19.36 4.08
C ASP A 597 -38.79 -19.39 2.79
N VAL A 598 -37.76 -18.53 2.70
CA VAL A 598 -36.79 -18.57 1.59
C VAL A 598 -36.07 -19.92 1.54
N LYS A 599 -35.50 -20.38 2.67
CA LYS A 599 -34.81 -21.69 2.72
C LYS A 599 -35.74 -22.84 2.34
N THR A 600 -36.98 -22.84 2.85
CA THR A 600 -37.97 -23.87 2.53
C THR A 600 -38.33 -23.88 1.04
N ARG A 601 -38.64 -22.71 0.45
CA ARG A 601 -39.04 -22.62 -0.96
C ARG A 601 -37.88 -22.83 -1.94
N ALA A 602 -36.64 -22.66 -1.51
CA ALA A 602 -35.46 -22.98 -2.31
C ALA A 602 -35.21 -24.50 -2.42
N SER A 603 -35.79 -25.31 -1.54
CA SER A 603 -35.55 -26.76 -1.49
C SER A 603 -36.11 -27.50 -2.71
N ALA A 604 -35.50 -28.66 -3.00
CA ALA A 604 -35.97 -29.60 -4.02
C ALA A 604 -37.40 -30.11 -3.75
N GLU A 605 -37.81 -30.20 -2.48
CA GLU A 605 -39.14 -30.68 -2.09
C GLU A 605 -40.26 -29.71 -2.45
N GLU A 606 -39.98 -28.40 -2.45
CA GLU A 606 -40.92 -27.32 -2.76
C GLU A 606 -40.72 -26.76 -4.18
N GLY A 607 -39.97 -27.46 -5.02
CA GLY A 607 -39.84 -27.16 -6.44
C GLY A 607 -38.87 -26.03 -6.80
N GLU A 608 -37.87 -25.75 -5.94
CA GLU A 608 -36.73 -24.87 -6.25
C GLU A 608 -37.17 -23.49 -6.76
N ASN A 609 -37.88 -22.74 -5.91
CA ASN A 609 -38.31 -21.39 -6.26
C ASN A 609 -37.11 -20.52 -6.65
N LEU A 610 -37.14 -19.98 -7.86
CA LEU A 610 -35.98 -19.29 -8.44
C LEU A 610 -35.65 -17.98 -7.72
N GLY A 611 -36.65 -17.29 -7.18
CA GLY A 611 -36.45 -16.10 -6.36
C GLY A 611 -35.74 -16.44 -5.05
N ALA A 612 -36.16 -17.52 -4.39
CA ALA A 612 -35.53 -18.00 -3.17
C ALA A 612 -34.07 -18.46 -3.41
N LEU A 613 -33.85 -19.26 -4.46
CA LEU A 613 -32.50 -19.66 -4.89
C LEU A 613 -31.62 -18.46 -5.23
N SER A 614 -32.16 -17.45 -5.90
CA SER A 614 -31.40 -16.23 -6.23
C SER A 614 -30.93 -15.47 -4.99
N ILE A 615 -31.75 -15.40 -3.93
CA ILE A 615 -31.36 -14.75 -2.68
C ILE A 615 -30.22 -15.54 -2.00
N LEU A 616 -30.38 -16.86 -1.87
CA LEU A 616 -29.38 -17.72 -1.22
C LEU A 616 -28.07 -17.74 -2.01
N ALA A 617 -28.13 -17.86 -3.33
CA ALA A 617 -26.97 -17.81 -4.20
C ALA A 617 -26.24 -16.46 -4.10
N LEU A 618 -26.96 -15.33 -4.12
CA LEU A 618 -26.34 -14.02 -3.96
C LEU A 618 -25.63 -13.90 -2.60
N ARG A 619 -26.21 -14.47 -1.54
CA ARG A 619 -25.60 -14.52 -0.22
C ARG A 619 -24.31 -15.35 -0.21
N ALA A 620 -24.34 -16.57 -0.75
CA ALA A 620 -23.18 -17.44 -0.86
C ALA A 620 -22.05 -16.78 -1.67
N ILE A 621 -22.37 -16.15 -2.81
CA ILE A 621 -21.42 -15.37 -3.60
C ILE A 621 -20.80 -14.24 -2.77
N ASN A 622 -21.61 -13.51 -2.01
CA ASN A 622 -21.15 -12.39 -1.19
C ASN A 622 -20.27 -12.81 -0.01
N GLU A 623 -20.48 -14.00 0.54
CA GLU A 623 -19.61 -14.60 1.55
C GLU A 623 -18.27 -15.00 0.93
N ARG A 624 -18.28 -15.71 -0.21
CA ARG A 624 -17.05 -16.03 -0.98
C ARG A 624 -16.26 -14.78 -1.35
N ILE A 625 -16.93 -13.71 -1.82
CA ILE A 625 -16.26 -12.43 -2.11
C ILE A 625 -15.63 -11.80 -0.87
N ARG A 626 -16.34 -11.82 0.28
CA ARG A 626 -15.86 -11.23 1.53
C ARG A 626 -14.61 -11.96 2.03
N ASP A 627 -14.59 -13.28 1.91
CA ASP A 627 -13.52 -14.13 2.43
C ASP A 627 -12.31 -14.18 1.47
N SER A 628 -12.43 -13.53 0.30
CA SER A 628 -11.35 -13.36 -0.66
C SER A 628 -10.33 -12.31 -0.21
N GLY A 629 -9.07 -12.73 -0.04
CA GLY A 629 -7.95 -11.86 0.31
C GLY A 629 -7.70 -10.68 -0.65
N ASN A 630 -8.17 -10.76 -1.90
CA ASN A 630 -7.89 -9.71 -2.91
C ASN A 630 -9.10 -8.82 -3.23
N LEU A 631 -10.33 -9.16 -2.83
CA LEU A 631 -11.54 -8.38 -3.17
C LEU A 631 -12.11 -7.64 -1.94
N GLY A 632 -12.24 -8.33 -0.80
CA GLY A 632 -12.74 -7.80 0.46
C GLY A 632 -14.21 -7.34 0.45
N LYS A 633 -14.71 -6.94 1.62
CA LYS A 633 -16.12 -6.54 1.85
C LYS A 633 -16.67 -5.46 0.91
N GLY A 634 -15.80 -4.61 0.34
CA GLY A 634 -16.20 -3.52 -0.55
C GLY A 634 -16.66 -3.95 -1.95
N LYS A 635 -16.45 -5.22 -2.32
CA LYS A 635 -16.76 -5.82 -3.62
C LYS A 635 -17.97 -6.76 -3.60
N GLN A 636 -18.74 -6.83 -2.51
CA GLN A 636 -19.98 -7.61 -2.52
C GLN A 636 -20.95 -7.08 -3.60
N VAL A 637 -21.88 -7.93 -4.02
CA VAL A 637 -22.96 -7.61 -4.94
C VAL A 637 -24.18 -7.19 -4.14
N GLY A 638 -24.68 -5.97 -4.38
CA GLY A 638 -25.84 -5.46 -3.67
C GLY A 638 -27.15 -6.14 -4.05
N HIS A 639 -28.12 -6.09 -3.14
CA HIS A 639 -29.43 -6.71 -3.29
C HIS A 639 -30.32 -6.03 -4.34
N SER A 640 -30.02 -4.80 -4.78
CA SER A 640 -30.88 -4.07 -5.72
C SER A 640 -31.04 -4.75 -7.07
N TYR A 641 -30.06 -5.54 -7.51
CA TYR A 641 -30.12 -6.26 -8.80
C TYR A 641 -31.25 -7.29 -8.86
N LEU A 642 -31.71 -7.79 -7.70
CA LEU A 642 -32.80 -8.76 -7.60
C LEU A 642 -34.16 -8.11 -7.27
N ILE A 643 -34.19 -6.80 -6.98
CA ILE A 643 -35.45 -6.09 -6.71
C ILE A 643 -36.33 -6.08 -7.98
N GLY A 644 -37.62 -6.36 -7.81
CA GLY A 644 -38.57 -6.48 -8.91
C GLY A 644 -38.52 -7.82 -9.67
N GLY A 645 -37.67 -8.77 -9.23
CA GLY A 645 -37.55 -10.14 -9.75
C GLY A 645 -38.75 -11.04 -9.44
N THR A 646 -39.98 -10.55 -9.67
CA THR A 646 -41.24 -11.24 -9.33
C THR A 646 -41.62 -12.37 -10.30
N THR A 647 -40.84 -12.54 -11.38
CA THR A 647 -41.02 -13.57 -12.42
C THR A 647 -39.68 -14.19 -12.76
N ASP A 648 -39.68 -15.47 -13.12
CA ASP A 648 -38.48 -16.19 -13.52
C ASP A 648 -37.72 -15.50 -14.68
N GLU A 649 -38.44 -14.97 -15.67
CA GLU A 649 -37.82 -14.28 -16.81
C GLU A 649 -37.03 -13.05 -16.37
N ARG A 650 -37.60 -12.24 -15.46
CA ARG A 650 -36.91 -11.05 -14.91
C ARG A 650 -35.66 -11.43 -14.11
N LEU A 651 -35.70 -12.53 -13.36
CA LEU A 651 -34.53 -13.04 -12.62
C LEU A 651 -33.43 -13.50 -13.56
N VAL A 652 -33.78 -14.20 -14.65
CA VAL A 652 -32.82 -14.56 -15.71
C VAL A 652 -32.17 -13.31 -16.29
N GLU A 653 -32.96 -12.28 -16.59
CA GLU A 653 -32.43 -11.01 -17.08
C GLU A 653 -31.50 -10.31 -16.07
N SER A 654 -31.86 -10.28 -14.78
CA SER A 654 -31.02 -9.72 -13.71
C SER A 654 -29.68 -10.44 -13.61
N TRP A 655 -29.68 -11.76 -13.55
CA TRP A 655 -28.46 -12.54 -13.44
C TRP A 655 -27.57 -12.37 -14.67
N LYS A 656 -28.15 -12.54 -15.86
CA LYS A 656 -27.41 -12.53 -17.11
C LYS A 656 -26.83 -11.17 -17.49
N ASN A 657 -27.55 -10.09 -17.19
CA ASN A 657 -27.18 -8.75 -17.66
C ASN A 657 -26.62 -7.83 -16.57
N GLU A 658 -26.77 -8.18 -15.29
CA GLU A 658 -26.36 -7.30 -14.18
C GLU A 658 -25.41 -8.02 -13.20
N VAL A 659 -25.80 -9.17 -12.64
CA VAL A 659 -25.01 -9.87 -11.61
C VAL A 659 -23.75 -10.52 -12.19
N LEU A 660 -23.88 -11.37 -13.21
CA LEU A 660 -22.75 -12.09 -13.79
C LEU A 660 -21.72 -11.16 -14.47
N PRO A 661 -22.13 -10.11 -15.24
CA PRO A 661 -21.18 -9.14 -15.78
C PRO A 661 -20.40 -8.39 -14.69
N LEU A 662 -21.04 -8.04 -13.57
CA LEU A 662 -20.36 -7.38 -12.45
C LEU A 662 -19.31 -8.31 -11.81
N LEU A 663 -19.63 -9.59 -11.66
CA LEU A 663 -18.67 -10.59 -11.17
C LEU A 663 -17.49 -10.73 -12.14
N ASP A 664 -17.72 -10.80 -13.45
CA ASP A 664 -16.65 -10.81 -14.46
C ASP A 664 -15.74 -9.57 -14.33
N GLU A 665 -16.32 -8.38 -14.18
CA GLU A 665 -15.57 -7.13 -13.97
C GLU A 665 -14.71 -7.16 -12.70
N TYR A 666 -15.24 -7.69 -11.58
CA TYR A 666 -14.49 -7.78 -10.33
C TYR A 666 -13.22 -8.63 -10.44
N TYR A 667 -13.22 -9.60 -11.33
CA TYR A 667 -12.08 -10.48 -11.59
C TYR A 667 -11.25 -10.01 -12.79
N PHE A 668 -11.54 -8.84 -13.36
CA PHE A 668 -10.80 -8.23 -14.48
C PHE A 668 -10.68 -9.18 -15.69
N GLY A 669 -11.70 -10.01 -15.94
CA GLY A 669 -11.68 -11.02 -17.00
C GLY A 669 -10.86 -12.28 -16.69
N ASP A 670 -10.34 -12.44 -15.46
CA ASP A 670 -9.73 -13.68 -14.98
C ASP A 670 -10.82 -14.73 -14.67
N MET A 671 -11.35 -15.31 -15.74
CA MET A 671 -12.46 -16.26 -15.71
C MET A 671 -12.10 -17.56 -14.99
N GLU A 672 -10.84 -17.98 -15.02
CA GLU A 672 -10.41 -19.18 -14.29
C GLU A 672 -10.45 -18.92 -12.78
N ARG A 673 -9.98 -17.76 -12.35
CA ARG A 673 -10.07 -17.37 -10.94
C ARG A 673 -11.52 -17.16 -10.50
N LEU A 674 -12.36 -16.54 -11.32
CA LEU A 674 -13.79 -16.41 -11.05
C LEU A 674 -14.43 -17.79 -10.89
N LYS A 675 -14.13 -18.73 -11.80
CA LYS A 675 -14.60 -20.11 -11.77
C LYS A 675 -14.21 -20.82 -10.48
N GLN A 676 -12.95 -20.78 -10.10
CA GLN A 676 -12.46 -21.49 -8.92
C GLN A 676 -12.98 -20.86 -7.62
N HIS A 677 -13.03 -19.53 -7.54
CA HIS A 677 -13.27 -18.85 -6.28
C HIS A 677 -14.77 -18.58 -6.01
N ILE A 678 -15.57 -18.30 -7.04
CA ILE A 678 -17.02 -18.07 -6.87
C ILE A 678 -17.83 -19.32 -7.12
N PHE A 679 -17.39 -20.20 -8.02
CA PHE A 679 -18.17 -21.36 -8.46
C PHE A 679 -17.51 -22.70 -8.13
N ASP A 680 -16.43 -22.74 -7.33
CA ASP A 680 -15.71 -23.96 -6.91
C ASP A 680 -15.33 -24.91 -8.07
N GLY A 681 -15.09 -24.37 -9.27
CA GLY A 681 -14.79 -25.19 -10.44
C GLY A 681 -16.00 -25.63 -11.27
N GLU A 682 -17.21 -25.16 -10.95
CA GLU A 682 -18.46 -25.46 -11.66
C GLU A 682 -18.98 -24.24 -12.45
N GLY A 683 -20.30 -24.11 -12.65
CA GLY A 683 -20.92 -22.94 -13.29
C GLY A 683 -20.94 -22.96 -14.82
N GLU A 684 -20.73 -24.10 -15.46
CA GLU A 684 -20.76 -24.26 -16.94
C GLU A 684 -22.09 -23.81 -17.57
N THR A 685 -23.17 -23.81 -16.80
CA THR A 685 -24.49 -23.33 -17.23
C THR A 685 -24.58 -21.81 -17.29
N LEU A 686 -23.80 -21.10 -16.45
CA LEU A 686 -23.79 -19.64 -16.35
C LEU A 686 -22.70 -19.02 -17.23
N PHE A 687 -21.57 -19.71 -17.38
CA PHE A 687 -20.44 -19.25 -18.18
C PHE A 687 -19.97 -20.32 -19.17
N ASN A 688 -19.73 -19.89 -20.41
CA ASN A 688 -18.90 -20.66 -21.32
C ASN A 688 -17.42 -20.35 -21.03
N TRP A 689 -16.84 -21.12 -20.11
CA TRP A 689 -15.45 -20.94 -19.67
C TRP A 689 -14.42 -21.02 -20.82
N LYS A 690 -14.71 -21.81 -21.87
CA LYS A 690 -13.82 -21.93 -23.05
C LYS A 690 -13.84 -20.70 -23.93
N GLU A 691 -15.02 -20.10 -24.11
CA GLU A 691 -15.21 -18.91 -24.94
C GLU A 691 -15.11 -17.61 -24.12
N GLN A 692 -14.84 -17.71 -22.81
CA GLN A 692 -14.71 -16.60 -21.86
C GLN A 692 -15.87 -15.60 -21.96
N ARG A 693 -17.10 -16.14 -21.95
CA ARG A 693 -18.33 -15.32 -21.99
C ARG A 693 -19.44 -15.93 -21.16
N ILE A 694 -20.38 -15.08 -20.73
CA ILE A 694 -21.63 -15.52 -20.11
C ILE A 694 -22.40 -16.41 -21.10
N ALA A 695 -22.88 -17.55 -20.61
CA ALA A 695 -23.63 -18.52 -21.40
C ALA A 695 -25.07 -18.01 -21.70
N ASP A 696 -25.68 -18.60 -22.71
CA ASP A 696 -27.10 -18.39 -22.99
C ASP A 696 -27.91 -19.43 -22.21
N PHE A 697 -28.61 -19.00 -21.14
CA PHE A 697 -29.43 -19.86 -20.30
C PHE A 697 -30.85 -19.30 -20.12
N ASP A 698 -31.80 -20.21 -19.90
CA ASP A 698 -33.19 -19.91 -19.55
C ASP A 698 -33.43 -20.10 -18.04
N SER A 699 -34.70 -20.02 -17.59
CA SER A 699 -35.04 -20.14 -16.18
C SER A 699 -34.72 -21.51 -15.58
N ASN A 700 -34.75 -22.59 -16.38
CA ASN A 700 -34.37 -23.92 -15.92
C ASN A 700 -32.85 -24.03 -15.76
N GLY A 701 -32.10 -23.47 -16.72
CA GLY A 701 -30.63 -23.40 -16.64
C GLY A 701 -30.17 -22.59 -15.43
N LEU A 702 -30.77 -21.41 -15.20
CA LEU A 702 -30.45 -20.61 -14.02
C LEU A 702 -30.79 -21.35 -12.72
N ARG A 703 -31.98 -21.97 -12.63
CA ARG A 703 -32.39 -22.73 -11.45
C ARG A 703 -31.40 -23.84 -11.09
N ALA A 704 -31.01 -24.65 -12.08
CA ALA A 704 -30.04 -25.73 -11.87
C ALA A 704 -28.70 -25.19 -11.35
N ALA A 705 -28.18 -24.12 -11.97
CA ALA A 705 -26.91 -23.53 -11.57
C ALA A 705 -26.92 -22.88 -10.18
N LEU A 706 -28.02 -22.20 -9.83
CA LEU A 706 -28.15 -21.60 -8.49
C LEU A 706 -28.36 -22.67 -7.41
N SER A 707 -29.08 -23.76 -7.73
CA SER A 707 -29.24 -24.89 -6.81
C SER A 707 -27.89 -25.57 -6.52
N GLU A 708 -27.08 -25.76 -7.55
CA GLU A 708 -25.71 -26.29 -7.43
C GLU A 708 -24.84 -25.38 -6.55
N LEU A 709 -24.92 -24.05 -6.75
CA LEU A 709 -24.17 -23.07 -5.95
C LEU A 709 -24.60 -23.00 -4.48
N VAL A 710 -25.88 -23.27 -4.19
CA VAL A 710 -26.44 -23.23 -2.82
C VAL A 710 -26.21 -24.55 -2.06
N GLY A 711 -26.11 -25.69 -2.75
CA GLY A 711 -25.91 -27.02 -2.14
C GLY A 711 -27.19 -27.73 -1.65
N GLU A 712 -27.07 -29.01 -1.25
CA GLU A 712 -28.21 -29.87 -0.84
C GLU A 712 -28.80 -29.53 0.55
N GLU A 713 -28.06 -28.83 1.40
CA GLU A 713 -28.53 -28.30 2.67
C GLU A 713 -28.43 -26.78 2.59
N GLY A 714 -29.55 -26.06 2.71
CA GLY A 714 -29.59 -24.58 2.78
C GLY A 714 -28.94 -23.99 4.05
N GLU A 715 -27.89 -24.64 4.54
CA GLU A 715 -26.99 -24.19 5.60
C GLU A 715 -25.74 -23.61 4.93
N VAL A 716 -25.75 -22.29 4.80
CA VAL A 716 -24.51 -21.54 4.87
C VAL A 716 -24.01 -21.67 6.32
N GLU A 717 -22.86 -22.30 6.52
CA GLU A 717 -22.16 -22.38 7.83
C GLU A 717 -21.81 -20.99 8.39
#